data_AF-A0A956RD88-F1
#
_entry.id   AF-A0A956RD88-F1
#
_cell.length_a   1.000
_cell.length_b   1.000
_cell.length_c   1.000
_cell.angle_alpha   90.00
_cell.angle_beta   90.00
_cell.angle_gamma   90.00
#
_symmetry.space_group_name_H-M   'P 1'
#
loop_
_entity.id
_entity.type
_entity.pdbx_description
1 polymer ?
#
loop_
_entity_poly.entity_id
_entity_poly.type
_entity_poly.pdbx_seq_one_letter_code
_entity_poly.pdbx_strand_id
1 'polypeptide(L)'
;MVLDISPWTSEARALDTLYASLRDDVLRGCPLQPIALFLTREQYERLPRSYDPLIDAGGLEIVKVASADDARAAIENVGGAPLVMSSWRYEPLDRWLAADFDESKLALNPADGLETFAQEGTLPSTAAVTHPLGALYDSDGTNFGGALTATALRTMLLALSDEALTHALIEANPDLADPTTRLALAEAIGATEITSLPEERSEYELALLSEEITATLGLAVEVLDDSAHALTLERAEKRPRPPAAWRHGDTIHLLHADPPQAHPAIHVHRPTPPEPALARIKRHIESWTEHDFERDPALTMLIETLDPEGSDRLALLHARATFLWNAALPTPKPLQRHETWLGPLREALRGSPPPASLRVRTHESEDSSQYLALRGDHRNVEGLDKRDLRLNVPPPYPVRIIHRGDGELLVNTMSKQRIGLEVVKDGRAWRRIEGGSYHREYPPRKLQEIDLWIPIIKKSADDERWLDCFERSSILSTWSWDDPSHSSDLLRSLPNRKIDLLRPSISETRAFALGSSIWHEADLQLGQCWIALREALRNPRAVRLPSGVLCAIGGGVCAHVQTFSLASTKGSPVAVFDATKGLNRYAVTMDYETLWTHTAEVGEYSGFSGIRVPKRLRIGADGFLFIISFTASPLLGAFVPPHSAFATAVAVAEDERRREEAYDMDWD
;
A
#
# COMPACT_ATOMS: atom_id res chain seq x y z
N MET A 1 -59.86 6.76 46.11
CA MET A 1 -58.39 6.69 46.21
C MET A 1 -58.02 6.00 47.50
N VAL A 2 -56.91 5.26 47.54
CA VAL A 2 -56.43 4.54 48.72
C VAL A 2 -55.11 5.16 49.16
N LEU A 3 -54.98 5.46 50.45
CA LEU A 3 -53.79 5.97 51.10
C LEU A 3 -53.31 4.95 52.13
N ASP A 4 -52.15 4.33 51.88
CA ASP A 4 -51.54 3.42 52.82
C ASP A 4 -50.38 4.07 53.57
N ILE A 5 -50.59 4.35 54.85
CA ILE A 5 -49.58 4.96 55.73
C ILE A 5 -49.09 3.97 56.79
N SER A 6 -49.67 2.77 56.80
CA SER A 6 -49.35 1.70 57.76
C SER A 6 -47.87 1.23 57.75
N PRO A 7 -47.10 1.34 56.64
CA PRO A 7 -45.69 0.98 56.64
C PRO A 7 -44.77 2.02 57.29
N TRP A 8 -45.24 3.26 57.48
CA TRP A 8 -44.42 4.34 58.05
C TRP A 8 -44.46 4.36 59.58
N THR A 9 -43.44 4.97 60.18
CA THR A 9 -43.22 4.97 61.64
C THR A 9 -44.43 5.41 62.46
N SER A 10 -44.61 4.77 63.63
CA SER A 10 -45.61 5.15 64.64
C SER A 10 -45.02 6.04 65.74
N GLU A 11 -43.78 6.51 65.59
CA GLU A 11 -43.15 7.45 66.52
C GLU A 11 -43.84 8.80 66.50
N ALA A 12 -44.14 9.35 67.69
CA ALA A 12 -45.05 10.48 67.86
C ALA A 12 -44.66 11.70 67.02
N ARG A 13 -43.37 12.08 67.02
CA ARG A 13 -42.89 13.29 66.34
C ARG A 13 -42.92 13.16 64.81
N ALA A 14 -42.52 12.01 64.28
CA ALA A 14 -42.53 11.75 62.85
C ALA A 14 -43.97 11.59 62.33
N LEU A 15 -44.85 10.98 63.14
CA LEU A 15 -46.25 10.79 62.81
C LEU A 15 -47.04 12.13 62.77
N ASP A 16 -46.75 13.08 63.67
CA ASP A 16 -47.31 14.43 63.62
C ASP A 16 -46.94 15.16 62.31
N THR A 17 -45.67 15.05 61.90
CA THR A 17 -45.17 15.62 60.63
C THR A 17 -45.84 14.95 59.43
N LEU A 18 -45.96 13.62 59.43
CA LEU A 18 -46.63 12.86 58.38
C LEU A 18 -48.09 13.29 58.21
N TYR A 19 -48.85 13.43 59.31
CA TYR A 19 -50.23 13.91 59.25
C TYR A 19 -50.32 15.35 58.74
N ALA A 20 -49.40 16.24 59.12
CA ALA A 20 -49.36 17.58 58.57
C ALA A 20 -49.15 17.56 57.04
N SER A 21 -48.17 16.80 56.55
CA SER A 21 -47.89 16.64 55.11
C SER A 21 -49.05 15.99 54.35
N LEU A 22 -49.65 14.91 54.86
CA LEU A 22 -50.81 14.28 54.24
C LEU A 22 -51.98 15.24 54.13
N ARG A 23 -52.25 16.03 55.17
CA ARG A 23 -53.32 17.02 55.15
C ARG A 23 -53.06 18.11 54.11
N ASP A 24 -51.85 18.67 54.12
CA ASP A 24 -51.54 19.87 53.34
C ASP A 24 -51.20 19.57 51.88
N ASP A 25 -50.51 18.44 51.61
CA ASP A 25 -49.99 18.08 50.29
C ASP A 25 -50.89 17.09 49.54
N VAL A 26 -51.69 16.27 50.23
CA VAL A 26 -52.48 15.19 49.61
C VAL A 26 -53.98 15.40 49.75
N LEU A 27 -54.48 15.68 50.96
CA LEU A 27 -55.93 15.70 51.24
C LEU A 27 -56.59 17.05 50.94
N ARG A 28 -55.90 18.17 51.17
CA ARG A 28 -56.44 19.51 50.93
C ARG A 28 -56.70 19.70 49.43
N GLY A 29 -57.96 19.79 49.05
CA GLY A 29 -58.36 20.02 47.66
C GLY A 29 -58.17 18.80 46.76
N CYS A 30 -58.01 17.60 47.32
CA CYS A 30 -57.83 16.37 46.56
C CYS A 30 -59.01 16.12 45.61
N PRO A 31 -58.80 16.05 44.28
CA PRO A 31 -59.88 15.83 43.31
C PRO A 31 -60.44 14.41 43.33
N LEU A 32 -59.74 13.46 43.97
CA LEU A 32 -60.08 12.03 43.96
C LEU A 32 -60.84 11.63 45.24
N GLN A 33 -62.16 11.74 45.20
CA GLN A 33 -63.06 11.37 46.31
C GLN A 33 -63.94 10.16 45.93
N PRO A 34 -64.31 9.28 46.88
CA PRO A 34 -63.89 9.25 48.30
C PRO A 34 -62.45 8.71 48.49
N ILE A 35 -61.84 9.05 49.64
CA ILE A 35 -60.48 8.61 50.03
C ILE A 35 -60.58 7.61 51.19
N ALA A 36 -59.91 6.47 51.08
CA ALA A 36 -59.73 5.51 52.17
C ALA A 36 -58.30 5.59 52.72
N LEU A 37 -58.15 5.90 54.02
CA LEU A 37 -56.86 5.99 54.71
C LEU A 37 -56.65 4.76 55.59
N PHE A 38 -55.67 3.94 55.21
CA PHE A 38 -55.24 2.73 55.92
C PHE A 38 -54.15 3.08 56.93
N LEU A 39 -54.41 2.75 58.19
CA LEU A 39 -53.50 3.05 59.29
C LEU A 39 -53.60 1.98 60.38
N THR A 40 -52.51 1.80 61.11
CA THR A 40 -52.47 0.87 62.24
C THR A 40 -53.29 1.41 63.40
N ARG A 41 -53.62 0.55 64.37
CA ARG A 41 -54.31 0.99 65.59
C ARG A 41 -53.55 2.09 66.35
N GLU A 42 -52.22 1.98 66.44
CA GLU A 42 -51.38 2.96 67.14
C GLU A 42 -51.38 4.31 66.43
N GLN A 43 -51.36 4.31 65.09
CA GLN A 43 -51.50 5.52 64.29
C GLN A 43 -52.89 6.15 64.49
N TYR A 44 -53.97 5.34 64.51
CA TYR A 44 -55.33 5.83 64.69
C TYR A 44 -55.53 6.60 66.01
N GLU A 45 -55.00 6.05 67.10
CA GLU A 45 -55.13 6.65 68.44
C GLU A 45 -54.47 8.04 68.53
N ARG A 46 -53.62 8.38 67.56
CA ARG A 46 -52.92 9.67 67.45
C ARG A 46 -53.42 10.54 66.29
N LEU A 47 -54.47 10.13 65.59
CA LEU A 47 -55.01 10.90 64.47
C LEU A 47 -55.49 12.29 64.95
N PRO A 48 -54.98 13.40 64.38
CA PRO A 48 -55.36 14.74 64.82
C PRO A 48 -56.83 15.05 64.51
N ARG A 49 -57.50 15.77 65.41
CA ARG A 49 -58.89 16.25 65.21
C ARG A 49 -59.08 17.15 63.99
N SER A 50 -57.99 17.64 63.37
CA SER A 50 -58.09 18.37 62.09
C SER A 50 -58.62 17.52 60.93
N TYR A 51 -58.70 16.20 61.10
CA TYR A 51 -59.29 15.27 60.14
C TYR A 51 -60.80 15.06 60.32
N ASP A 52 -61.36 15.37 61.51
CA ASP A 52 -62.80 15.19 61.81
C ASP A 52 -63.72 15.83 60.75
N PRO A 53 -63.47 17.06 60.25
CA PRO A 53 -64.33 17.66 59.22
C PRO A 53 -64.37 16.90 57.89
N LEU A 54 -63.26 16.24 57.51
CA LEU A 54 -63.19 15.43 56.27
C LEU A 54 -63.90 14.09 56.44
N ILE A 55 -63.86 13.53 57.66
CA ILE A 55 -64.53 12.28 58.03
C ILE A 55 -66.04 12.50 58.11
N ASP A 56 -66.48 13.54 58.82
CA ASP A 56 -67.91 13.86 59.02
C ASP A 56 -68.59 14.26 57.69
N ALA A 57 -67.85 14.86 56.77
CA ALA A 57 -68.33 15.18 55.41
C ALA A 57 -68.39 13.97 54.47
N GLY A 58 -67.94 12.79 54.91
CA GLY A 58 -67.92 11.55 54.12
C GLY A 58 -66.86 11.51 53.00
N GLY A 59 -65.90 12.44 52.99
CA GLY A 59 -64.81 12.47 52.02
C GLY A 59 -63.64 11.56 52.39
N LEU A 60 -63.45 11.29 53.69
CA LEU A 60 -62.39 10.44 54.21
C LEU A 60 -62.93 9.27 55.03
N GLU A 61 -62.68 8.05 54.57
CA GLU A 61 -62.94 6.81 55.28
C GLU A 61 -61.66 6.33 55.98
N ILE A 62 -61.76 6.00 57.28
CA ILE A 62 -60.64 5.49 58.06
C ILE A 62 -60.72 3.98 58.17
N VAL A 63 -59.72 3.28 57.62
CA VAL A 63 -59.62 1.82 57.66
C VAL A 63 -58.53 1.42 58.65
N LYS A 64 -58.93 0.73 59.72
CA LYS A 64 -58.02 0.30 60.79
C LYS A 64 -57.52 -1.11 60.53
N VAL A 65 -56.21 -1.27 60.50
CA VAL A 65 -55.54 -2.55 60.26
C VAL A 65 -54.65 -2.95 61.43
N ALA A 66 -54.38 -4.24 61.58
CA ALA A 66 -53.53 -4.75 62.65
C ALA A 66 -52.03 -4.61 62.33
N SER A 67 -51.65 -4.72 61.06
CA SER A 67 -50.27 -4.58 60.58
C SER A 67 -50.22 -3.98 59.16
N ALA A 68 -49.01 -3.63 58.69
CA ALA A 68 -48.79 -3.18 57.32
C ALA A 68 -49.07 -4.29 56.28
N ASP A 69 -48.76 -5.55 56.62
CA ASP A 69 -49.07 -6.70 55.76
C ASP A 69 -50.57 -6.92 55.61
N ASP A 70 -51.34 -6.73 56.70
CA ASP A 70 -52.81 -6.78 56.65
C ASP A 70 -53.39 -5.64 55.81
N ALA A 71 -52.77 -4.45 55.85
CA ALA A 71 -53.13 -3.32 55.01
C ALA A 71 -52.93 -3.67 53.53
N ARG A 72 -51.75 -4.18 53.18
CA ARG A 72 -51.43 -4.61 51.83
C ARG A 72 -52.41 -5.65 51.32
N ALA A 73 -52.67 -6.71 52.08
CA ALA A 73 -53.62 -7.75 51.70
C ALA A 73 -55.05 -7.20 51.53
N ALA A 74 -55.48 -6.26 52.36
CA ALA A 74 -56.79 -5.62 52.22
C ALA A 74 -56.87 -4.74 50.96
N ILE A 75 -55.82 -3.97 50.66
CA ILE A 75 -55.73 -3.06 49.52
C ILE A 75 -55.73 -3.83 48.19
N GLU A 76 -54.97 -4.93 48.09
CA GLU A 76 -54.94 -5.80 46.90
C GLU A 76 -56.32 -6.42 46.57
N ASN A 77 -57.21 -6.52 47.56
CA ASN A 77 -58.58 -7.03 47.39
C ASN A 77 -59.63 -5.92 47.13
N VAL A 78 -59.23 -4.64 47.07
CA VAL A 78 -60.15 -3.54 46.77
C VAL A 78 -60.54 -3.59 45.29
N GLY A 79 -61.77 -4.01 45.00
CA GLY A 79 -62.32 -4.00 43.65
C GLY A 79 -62.43 -2.58 43.06
N GLY A 80 -62.29 -2.46 41.73
CA GLY A 80 -62.51 -1.19 41.01
C GLY A 80 -61.26 -0.38 40.64
N ALA A 81 -60.05 -0.92 40.83
CA ALA A 81 -58.77 -0.32 40.45
C ALA A 81 -58.59 1.15 40.91
N PRO A 82 -58.63 1.43 42.23
CA PRO A 82 -58.36 2.76 42.75
C PRO A 82 -56.89 3.17 42.54
N LEU A 83 -56.61 4.48 42.50
CA LEU A 83 -55.25 4.98 42.73
C LEU A 83 -54.83 4.63 44.16
N VAL A 84 -53.67 4.00 44.31
CA VAL A 84 -53.07 3.59 45.59
C VAL A 84 -51.80 4.39 45.82
N MET A 85 -51.76 5.17 46.89
CA MET A 85 -50.55 5.83 47.37
C MET A 85 -49.92 4.99 48.47
N SER A 86 -48.71 4.50 48.25
CA SER A 86 -48.03 3.56 49.15
C SER A 86 -46.51 3.63 49.02
N SER A 87 -45.81 3.17 50.06
CA SER A 87 -44.35 3.02 50.08
C SER A 87 -43.84 1.66 49.60
N TRP A 88 -44.74 0.83 49.09
CA TRP A 88 -44.43 -0.48 48.51
C TRP A 88 -45.04 -0.55 47.11
N ARG A 89 -44.43 -1.37 46.23
CA ARG A 89 -44.85 -1.53 44.84
C ARG A 89 -46.26 -2.12 44.74
N TYR A 90 -47.21 -1.32 44.27
CA TYR A 90 -48.56 -1.76 43.93
C TYR A 90 -48.67 -2.04 42.42
N GLU A 91 -49.34 -3.14 42.06
CA GLU A 91 -49.66 -3.49 40.68
C GLU A 91 -51.18 -3.34 40.44
N PRO A 92 -51.61 -2.73 39.33
CA PRO A 92 -50.81 -2.28 38.19
C PRO A 92 -50.10 -0.93 38.41
N LEU A 93 -48.95 -0.73 37.74
CA LEU A 93 -48.10 0.45 37.88
C LEU A 93 -48.82 1.79 37.59
N ASP A 94 -49.77 1.81 36.65
CA ASP A 94 -50.59 2.98 36.31
C ASP A 94 -51.56 3.42 37.42
N ARG A 95 -51.66 2.62 38.50
CA ARG A 95 -52.49 2.88 39.69
C ARG A 95 -51.66 3.08 40.95
N TRP A 96 -50.34 3.08 40.85
CA TRP A 96 -49.46 3.23 42.01
C TRP A 96 -48.87 4.64 42.07
N LEU A 97 -49.27 5.43 43.06
CA LEU A 97 -48.58 6.67 43.42
C LEU A 97 -47.51 6.34 44.45
N ALA A 98 -46.26 6.21 44.01
CA ALA A 98 -45.17 5.87 44.90
C ALA A 98 -44.93 7.01 45.89
N ALA A 99 -44.88 6.68 47.18
CA ALA A 99 -44.71 7.66 48.25
C ALA A 99 -43.61 7.25 49.22
N ASP A 100 -42.74 8.19 49.56
CA ASP A 100 -41.71 8.02 50.58
C ASP A 100 -41.81 9.11 51.64
N PHE A 101 -41.56 8.73 52.89
CA PHE A 101 -41.54 9.65 54.02
C PHE A 101 -40.25 9.49 54.81
N ASP A 102 -39.44 10.54 54.86
CA ASP A 102 -38.12 10.56 55.51
C ASP A 102 -38.13 11.18 56.91
N GLU A 103 -39.28 11.12 57.59
CA GLU A 103 -39.58 11.78 58.88
C GLU A 103 -39.69 13.31 58.83
N SER A 104 -39.41 13.93 57.69
CA SER A 104 -39.46 15.39 57.51
C SER A 104 -40.37 15.85 56.37
N LYS A 105 -40.44 15.07 55.29
CA LYS A 105 -41.19 15.42 54.08
C LYS A 105 -41.79 14.17 53.42
N LEU A 106 -42.99 14.33 52.87
CA LEU A 106 -43.60 13.36 51.96
C LEU A 106 -43.14 13.64 50.53
N ALA A 107 -42.52 12.66 49.89
CA ALA A 107 -42.14 12.70 48.48
C ALA A 107 -43.08 11.78 47.69
N LEU A 108 -43.57 12.26 46.54
CA LEU A 108 -44.45 11.53 45.64
C LEU A 108 -43.79 11.38 44.28
N ASN A 109 -44.01 10.23 43.63
CA ASN A 109 -43.64 10.01 42.25
C ASN A 109 -44.81 9.38 41.46
N PRO A 110 -45.30 10.04 40.39
CA PRO A 110 -44.95 11.41 39.97
C PRO A 110 -45.44 12.47 40.99
N ALA A 111 -44.78 13.63 41.03
CA ALA A 111 -45.07 14.68 42.03
C ALA A 111 -46.47 15.30 41.86
N ASP A 112 -46.95 15.35 40.62
CA ASP A 112 -48.28 15.83 40.19
C ASP A 112 -49.29 14.68 40.01
N GLY A 113 -48.97 13.45 40.45
CA GLY A 113 -49.75 12.25 40.13
C GLY A 113 -51.22 12.30 40.55
N LEU A 114 -51.58 13.05 41.59
CA LEU A 114 -52.97 13.24 41.99
C LEU A 114 -53.79 14.00 40.93
N GLU A 115 -53.19 15.04 40.34
CA GLU A 115 -53.82 15.84 39.29
C GLU A 115 -53.85 15.07 37.97
N THR A 116 -52.73 14.44 37.59
CA THR A 116 -52.62 13.61 36.39
C THR A 116 -53.67 12.51 36.41
N PHE A 117 -53.80 11.76 37.51
CA PHE A 117 -54.76 10.68 37.61
C PHE A 117 -56.21 11.18 37.61
N ALA A 118 -56.49 12.35 38.18
CA ALA A 118 -57.83 12.93 38.13
C ALA A 118 -58.24 13.36 36.72
N GLN A 119 -57.28 13.77 35.89
CA GLN A 119 -57.51 14.20 34.51
C GLN A 119 -57.54 13.01 33.53
N GLU A 120 -56.60 12.09 33.66
CA GLU A 120 -56.32 11.02 32.68
C GLU A 120 -56.84 9.65 33.14
N GLY A 121 -57.19 9.51 34.42
CA GLY A 121 -57.66 8.24 34.99
C GLY A 121 -56.58 7.18 35.15
N THR A 122 -55.32 7.49 34.82
CA THR A 122 -54.14 6.60 34.88
C THR A 122 -52.89 7.42 35.19
N LEU A 123 -51.87 6.79 35.77
CA LEU A 123 -50.52 7.34 35.89
C LEU A 123 -49.62 6.79 34.76
N PRO A 124 -48.47 7.44 34.47
CA PRO A 124 -47.47 6.87 33.57
C PRO A 124 -47.12 5.44 33.96
N SER A 125 -47.26 4.52 33.01
CA SER A 125 -46.95 3.09 33.16
C SER A 125 -45.72 2.72 32.34
N THR A 126 -45.24 1.49 32.47
CA THR A 126 -44.18 0.97 31.60
C THR A 126 -44.66 0.94 30.15
N ALA A 127 -43.80 1.38 29.23
CA ALA A 127 -44.06 1.18 27.81
C ALA A 127 -44.04 -0.32 27.47
N ALA A 128 -44.73 -0.70 26.40
CA ALA A 128 -44.60 -2.05 25.87
C ALA A 128 -43.18 -2.22 25.30
N VAL A 129 -42.41 -3.15 25.86
CA VAL A 129 -41.02 -3.35 25.47
C VAL A 129 -40.97 -4.14 24.15
N THR A 130 -40.56 -3.48 23.07
CA THR A 130 -40.43 -4.11 21.74
C THR A 130 -39.12 -4.88 21.57
N HIS A 131 -38.06 -4.46 22.27
CA HIS A 131 -36.71 -5.00 22.14
C HIS A 131 -36.14 -5.38 23.50
N PRO A 132 -36.55 -6.53 24.07
CA PRO A 132 -36.15 -6.91 25.43
C PRO A 132 -34.64 -7.14 25.55
N LEU A 133 -33.99 -6.52 26.53
CA LEU A 133 -32.54 -6.66 26.75
C LEU A 133 -32.14 -8.10 27.06
N GLY A 134 -32.96 -8.83 27.81
CA GLY A 134 -32.75 -10.24 28.15
C GLY A 134 -32.84 -11.21 26.96
N ALA A 135 -33.18 -10.73 25.76
CA ALA A 135 -33.07 -11.53 24.53
C ALA A 135 -31.67 -11.43 23.88
N LEU A 136 -30.84 -10.48 24.31
CA LEU A 136 -29.51 -10.20 23.76
C LEU A 136 -28.39 -10.58 24.74
N TYR A 137 -28.62 -10.40 26.05
CA TYR A 137 -27.61 -10.59 27.08
C TYR A 137 -28.15 -11.43 28.24
N ASP A 138 -27.24 -12.11 28.92
CA ASP A 138 -27.47 -12.75 30.21
C ASP A 138 -27.01 -11.84 31.35
N SER A 139 -27.67 -11.95 32.51
CA SER A 139 -27.31 -11.23 33.73
C SER A 139 -25.94 -11.71 34.24
N ASP A 140 -25.09 -10.78 34.67
CA ASP A 140 -23.77 -11.09 35.24
C ASP A 140 -23.84 -11.58 36.69
N GLY A 141 -25.04 -11.60 37.28
CA GLY A 141 -25.29 -12.00 38.66
C GLY A 141 -24.82 -10.98 39.70
N THR A 142 -24.57 -9.73 39.29
CA THR A 142 -24.21 -8.64 40.20
C THR A 142 -25.31 -8.41 41.23
N ASN A 143 -24.94 -8.45 42.51
CA ASN A 143 -25.88 -8.25 43.61
C ASN A 143 -26.01 -6.77 43.94
N PHE A 144 -27.20 -6.22 43.75
CA PHE A 144 -27.53 -4.87 44.20
C PHE A 144 -27.95 -4.91 45.67
N GLY A 145 -27.17 -4.24 46.53
CA GLY A 145 -27.45 -4.13 47.96
C GLY A 145 -28.28 -2.89 48.29
N GLY A 146 -29.28 -3.05 49.16
CA GLY A 146 -30.10 -1.95 49.67
C GLY A 146 -31.50 -1.90 49.06
N ALA A 147 -32.51 -1.63 49.89
CA ALA A 147 -33.87 -1.41 49.42
C ALA A 147 -33.96 -0.01 48.80
N LEU A 148 -34.38 0.06 47.53
CA LEU A 148 -34.75 1.33 46.90
C LEU A 148 -35.98 1.90 47.62
N THR A 149 -36.03 3.23 47.70
CA THR A 149 -37.25 3.91 48.14
C THR A 149 -38.35 3.72 47.08
N ALA A 150 -39.62 3.88 47.45
CA ALA A 150 -40.74 3.65 46.54
C ALA A 150 -40.68 4.53 45.30
N THR A 151 -40.34 5.81 45.49
CA THR A 151 -40.23 6.81 44.42
C THR A 151 -39.06 6.52 43.49
N ALA A 152 -37.93 6.05 44.02
CA ALA A 152 -36.79 5.61 43.23
C ALA A 152 -37.11 4.34 42.44
N LEU A 153 -37.73 3.35 43.08
CA LEU A 153 -38.15 2.10 42.45
C LEU A 153 -39.09 2.36 41.27
N ARG A 154 -40.13 3.19 41.45
CA ARG A 154 -41.05 3.55 40.36
C ARG A 154 -40.33 4.23 39.20
N THR A 155 -39.43 5.17 39.50
CA THR A 155 -38.65 5.89 38.49
C THR A 155 -37.79 4.92 37.67
N MET A 156 -37.14 3.96 38.33
CA MET A 156 -36.29 2.97 37.66
C MET A 156 -37.11 1.99 36.80
N LEU A 157 -38.27 1.53 37.29
CA LEU A 157 -39.17 0.66 36.51
C LEU A 157 -39.63 1.34 35.21
N LEU A 158 -39.99 2.63 35.27
CA LEU A 158 -40.36 3.40 34.09
C LEU A 158 -39.16 3.62 33.17
N ALA A 159 -38.02 4.05 33.73
CA ALA A 159 -36.85 4.38 32.95
C ALA A 159 -36.31 3.19 32.16
N LEU A 160 -36.22 2.01 32.77
CA LEU A 160 -35.71 0.79 32.12
C LEU A 160 -36.64 0.21 31.06
N SER A 161 -37.91 0.63 31.03
CA SER A 161 -38.89 0.18 30.02
C SER A 161 -38.89 1.03 28.74
N ASP A 162 -38.22 2.18 28.76
CA ASP A 162 -38.22 3.16 27.67
C ASP A 162 -36.79 3.50 27.22
N GLU A 163 -36.52 3.54 25.91
CA GLU A 163 -35.17 3.70 25.39
C GLU A 163 -34.57 5.08 25.72
N ALA A 164 -35.38 6.15 25.61
CA ALA A 164 -34.92 7.51 25.85
C ALA A 164 -34.64 7.74 27.34
N LEU A 165 -35.49 7.20 28.21
CA LEU A 165 -35.28 7.27 29.66
C LEU A 165 -34.14 6.35 30.12
N THR A 166 -33.94 5.20 29.48
CA THR A 166 -32.78 4.33 29.74
C THR A 166 -31.48 5.04 29.39
N HIS A 167 -31.42 5.74 28.25
CA HIS A 167 -30.25 6.54 27.89
C HIS A 167 -29.96 7.63 28.94
N ALA A 168 -30.98 8.38 29.38
CA ALA A 168 -30.83 9.39 30.42
C ALA A 168 -30.39 8.78 31.78
N LEU A 169 -30.87 7.57 32.10
CA LEU A 169 -30.48 6.85 33.31
C LEU A 169 -28.99 6.48 33.30
N ILE A 170 -28.48 6.05 32.14
CA ILE A 170 -27.06 5.70 31.94
C ILE A 170 -26.17 6.93 32.02
N GLU A 171 -26.58 8.05 31.43
CA GLU A 171 -25.83 9.32 31.56
C GLU A 171 -25.71 9.76 33.02
N ALA A 172 -26.77 9.56 33.82
CA ALA A 172 -26.75 9.86 35.25
C ALA A 172 -25.99 8.82 36.08
N ASN A 173 -25.90 7.57 35.61
CA ASN A 173 -25.28 6.44 36.32
C ASN A 173 -24.42 5.63 35.34
N PRO A 174 -23.16 6.04 35.08
CA PRO A 174 -22.30 5.38 34.10
C PRO A 174 -22.05 3.89 34.37
N ASP A 175 -22.19 3.44 35.62
CA ASP A 175 -22.07 2.02 35.98
C ASP A 175 -23.16 1.14 35.34
N LEU A 176 -24.28 1.73 34.90
CA LEU A 176 -25.37 1.05 34.19
C LEU A 176 -25.20 1.06 32.67
N ALA A 177 -24.09 1.62 32.15
CA ALA A 177 -23.77 1.56 30.74
C ALA A 177 -23.53 0.12 30.26
N ASP A 178 -23.05 -0.75 31.15
CA ASP A 178 -22.93 -2.17 30.85
C ASP A 178 -24.31 -2.86 30.83
N PRO A 179 -24.72 -3.48 29.71
CA PRO A 179 -26.03 -4.11 29.58
C PRO A 179 -26.24 -5.27 30.56
N THR A 180 -25.19 -6.02 30.91
CA THR A 180 -25.30 -7.16 31.82
C THR A 180 -25.57 -6.72 33.26
N THR A 181 -24.87 -5.69 33.72
CA THR A 181 -25.11 -5.02 35.01
C THR A 181 -26.51 -4.41 35.07
N ARG A 182 -26.96 -3.78 33.99
CA ARG A 182 -28.31 -3.18 33.91
C ARG A 182 -29.41 -4.23 33.96
N LEU A 183 -29.20 -5.40 33.36
CA LEU A 183 -30.11 -6.53 33.45
C LEU A 183 -30.15 -7.12 34.87
N ALA A 184 -29.00 -7.27 35.54
CA ALA A 184 -28.95 -7.70 36.94
C ALA A 184 -29.68 -6.74 37.90
N LEU A 185 -29.60 -5.43 37.64
CA LEU A 185 -30.36 -4.41 38.38
C LEU A 185 -31.87 -4.59 38.16
N ALA A 186 -32.29 -4.79 36.92
CA ALA A 186 -33.69 -5.02 36.56
C ALA A 186 -34.26 -6.25 37.29
N GLU A 187 -33.50 -7.35 37.33
CA GLU A 187 -33.85 -8.56 38.07
C GLU A 187 -33.99 -8.28 39.58
N ALA A 188 -33.04 -7.53 40.16
CA ALA A 188 -33.05 -7.20 41.59
C ALA A 188 -34.27 -6.36 42.01
N ILE A 189 -34.76 -5.48 41.13
CA ILE A 189 -35.95 -4.64 41.38
C ILE A 189 -37.27 -5.29 40.92
N GLY A 190 -37.19 -6.49 40.33
CA GLY A 190 -38.34 -7.23 39.82
C GLY A 190 -38.96 -6.64 38.55
N ALA A 191 -38.17 -5.97 37.70
CA ALA A 191 -38.59 -5.56 36.37
C ALA A 191 -38.54 -6.79 35.44
N THR A 192 -39.67 -7.16 34.85
CA THR A 192 -39.77 -8.37 34.02
C THR A 192 -39.43 -8.12 32.55
N GLU A 193 -39.61 -6.89 32.07
CA GLU A 193 -39.31 -6.49 30.70
C GLU A 193 -38.57 -5.14 30.72
N ILE A 194 -37.34 -5.14 30.21
CA ILE A 194 -36.52 -3.94 30.07
C ILE A 194 -36.03 -3.81 28.63
N THR A 195 -35.88 -2.58 28.15
CA THR A 195 -35.50 -2.34 26.77
C THR A 195 -33.99 -2.36 26.56
N SER A 196 -33.57 -2.87 25.41
CA SER A 196 -32.23 -2.66 24.86
C SER A 196 -32.15 -1.32 24.13
N LEU A 197 -30.92 -0.83 23.96
CA LEU A 197 -30.62 0.34 23.14
C LEU A 197 -30.32 -0.05 21.68
N PRO A 198 -30.50 0.87 20.71
CA PRO A 198 -30.15 0.63 19.30
C PRO A 198 -28.70 0.17 19.08
N GLU A 199 -27.77 0.74 19.83
CA GLU A 199 -26.34 0.42 19.75
C GLU A 199 -26.08 -1.03 20.21
N GLU A 200 -26.69 -1.43 21.33
CA GLU A 200 -26.56 -2.78 21.90
C GLU A 200 -27.11 -3.86 20.97
N ARG A 201 -28.21 -3.56 20.27
CA ARG A 201 -28.78 -4.44 19.23
C ARG A 201 -27.82 -4.61 18.07
N SER A 202 -27.23 -3.50 17.61
CA SER A 202 -26.29 -3.50 16.48
C SER A 202 -25.01 -4.27 16.84
N GLU A 203 -24.50 -4.08 18.07
CA GLU A 203 -23.34 -4.83 18.57
C GLU A 203 -23.61 -6.33 18.68
N TYR A 204 -24.77 -6.73 19.20
CA TYR A 204 -25.17 -8.12 19.30
C TYR A 204 -25.32 -8.78 17.91
N GLU A 205 -25.95 -8.08 16.96
CA GLU A 205 -26.07 -8.54 15.57
C GLU A 205 -24.70 -8.74 14.93
N LEU A 206 -23.77 -7.80 15.11
CA LEU A 206 -22.41 -7.91 14.60
C LEU A 206 -21.62 -9.06 15.25
N ALA A 207 -21.85 -9.35 16.53
CA ALA A 207 -21.25 -10.50 17.21
C ALA A 207 -21.74 -11.82 16.61
N LEU A 208 -23.05 -11.97 16.42
CA LEU A 208 -23.64 -13.15 15.78
C LEU A 208 -23.13 -13.34 14.35
N LEU A 209 -23.07 -12.27 13.55
CA LEU A 209 -22.52 -12.33 12.20
C LEU A 209 -21.03 -12.72 12.20
N SER A 210 -20.26 -12.26 13.19
CA SER A 210 -18.85 -12.62 13.32
C SER A 210 -18.66 -14.11 13.62
N GLU A 211 -19.51 -14.67 14.48
CA GLU A 211 -19.54 -16.12 14.75
C GLU A 211 -19.96 -16.91 13.51
N GLU A 212 -20.98 -16.47 12.78
CA GLU A 212 -21.43 -17.11 11.55
C GLU A 212 -20.34 -17.10 10.47
N ILE A 213 -19.64 -15.97 10.29
CA ILE A 213 -18.49 -15.85 9.38
C ILE A 213 -17.38 -16.81 9.79
N THR A 214 -17.08 -16.90 11.08
CA THR A 214 -16.06 -17.82 11.60
C THR A 214 -16.46 -19.27 11.34
N ALA A 215 -17.72 -19.63 11.57
CA ALA A 215 -18.23 -20.99 11.37
C ALA A 215 -18.31 -21.38 9.88
N THR A 216 -18.73 -20.45 9.02
CA THR A 216 -19.01 -20.72 7.60
C THR A 216 -17.76 -20.60 6.73
N LEU A 217 -16.93 -19.58 6.97
CA LEU A 217 -15.75 -19.26 6.14
C LEU A 217 -14.43 -19.68 6.82
N GLY A 218 -14.45 -20.03 8.11
CA GLY A 218 -13.22 -20.32 8.86
C GLY A 218 -12.33 -19.09 9.07
N LEU A 219 -12.89 -17.89 8.96
CA LEU A 219 -12.17 -16.62 9.08
C LEU A 219 -12.45 -16.00 10.45
N ALA A 220 -11.42 -15.78 11.25
CA ALA A 220 -11.54 -15.01 12.47
C ALA A 220 -11.78 -13.52 12.12
N VAL A 221 -12.74 -12.90 12.80
CA VAL A 221 -13.08 -11.48 12.62
C VAL A 221 -12.31 -10.66 13.66
N GLU A 222 -11.28 -9.93 13.22
CA GLU A 222 -10.52 -9.01 14.08
C GLU A 222 -11.18 -7.62 14.09
N VAL A 223 -11.06 -6.88 15.20
CA VAL A 223 -11.53 -5.48 15.25
C VAL A 223 -10.37 -4.56 14.87
N LEU A 224 -10.54 -3.74 13.83
CA LEU A 224 -9.53 -2.80 13.35
C LEU A 224 -9.94 -1.35 13.61
N ASP A 225 -8.94 -0.51 13.93
CA ASP A 225 -9.08 0.94 13.93
C ASP A 225 -9.03 1.53 12.50
N ASP A 226 -9.34 2.83 12.36
CA ASP A 226 -9.36 3.53 11.06
C ASP A 226 -8.04 3.39 10.29
N SER A 227 -6.90 3.46 10.98
CA SER A 227 -5.58 3.39 10.36
C SER A 227 -5.27 1.98 9.86
N ALA A 228 -5.58 0.96 10.66
CA ALA A 228 -5.37 -0.44 10.32
C ALA A 228 -6.33 -0.89 9.21
N HIS A 229 -7.56 -0.39 9.21
CA HIS A 229 -8.54 -0.61 8.16
C HIS A 229 -8.03 -0.08 6.80
N ALA A 230 -7.68 1.21 6.75
CA ALA A 230 -7.19 1.86 5.53
C ALA A 230 -5.93 1.16 4.99
N LEU A 231 -4.97 0.85 5.88
CA LEU A 231 -3.73 0.16 5.50
C LEU A 231 -4.00 -1.26 4.97
N THR A 232 -5.00 -1.96 5.51
CA THR A 232 -5.34 -3.32 5.07
C THR A 232 -5.93 -3.32 3.67
N LEU A 233 -6.81 -2.36 3.37
CA LEU A 233 -7.37 -2.19 2.02
C LEU A 233 -6.31 -1.73 1.01
N GLU A 234 -5.52 -0.69 1.35
CA GLU A 234 -4.45 -0.20 0.48
C GLU A 234 -3.46 -1.32 0.11
N ARG A 235 -3.11 -2.17 1.07
CA ARG A 235 -2.26 -3.32 0.79
C ARG A 235 -2.96 -4.40 -0.04
N ALA A 236 -4.26 -4.64 0.15
CA ALA A 236 -5.02 -5.60 -0.65
C ALA A 236 -5.17 -5.16 -2.12
N GLU A 237 -5.20 -3.86 -2.39
CA GLU A 237 -5.17 -3.30 -3.75
C GLU A 237 -3.81 -3.47 -4.42
N LYS A 238 -2.72 -3.44 -3.65
CA LYS A 238 -1.35 -3.51 -4.17
C LYS A 238 -0.82 -4.93 -4.35
N ARG A 239 -1.32 -5.91 -3.58
CA ARG A 239 -0.83 -7.30 -3.63
C ARG A 239 -1.92 -8.32 -3.35
N PRO A 240 -1.83 -9.54 -3.94
CA PRO A 240 -2.72 -10.63 -3.60
C PRO A 240 -2.63 -10.93 -2.10
N ARG A 241 -3.77 -11.08 -1.46
CA ARG A 241 -3.85 -11.40 -0.03
C ARG A 241 -4.72 -12.64 0.19
N PRO A 242 -4.41 -13.43 1.23
CA PRO A 242 -5.31 -14.50 1.63
C PRO A 242 -6.67 -13.92 2.06
N PRO A 243 -7.74 -14.73 2.02
CA PRO A 243 -9.03 -14.33 2.54
C PRO A 243 -8.92 -13.91 4.01
N ALA A 244 -9.60 -12.82 4.37
CA ALA A 244 -9.55 -12.25 5.71
C ALA A 244 -10.89 -11.58 6.04
N ALA A 245 -11.21 -11.48 7.33
CA ALA A 245 -12.40 -10.82 7.83
C ALA A 245 -12.03 -9.87 8.98
N TRP A 246 -12.62 -8.68 9.01
CA TRP A 246 -12.45 -7.76 10.13
C TRP A 246 -13.67 -6.86 10.31
N ARG A 247 -13.89 -6.38 11.53
CA ARG A 247 -14.89 -5.37 11.88
C ARG A 247 -14.25 -3.99 11.87
N HIS A 248 -14.93 -3.02 11.26
CA HIS A 248 -14.60 -1.60 11.32
C HIS A 248 -15.91 -0.82 11.56
N GLY A 249 -16.05 -0.22 12.74
CA GLY A 249 -17.31 0.39 13.18
C GLY A 249 -18.46 -0.63 13.18
N ASP A 250 -19.54 -0.28 12.48
CA ASP A 250 -20.78 -1.07 12.37
C ASP A 250 -20.81 -1.98 11.14
N THR A 251 -19.65 -2.24 10.52
CA THR A 251 -19.56 -3.05 9.30
C THR A 251 -18.48 -4.11 9.43
N ILE A 252 -18.77 -5.31 8.94
CA ILE A 252 -17.80 -6.40 8.78
C ILE A 252 -17.33 -6.41 7.33
N HIS A 253 -16.02 -6.30 7.17
CA HIS A 253 -15.35 -6.30 5.88
C HIS A 253 -14.78 -7.68 5.62
N LEU A 254 -15.09 -8.22 4.45
CA LEU A 254 -14.62 -9.52 3.98
C LEU A 254 -13.71 -9.34 2.77
N LEU A 255 -12.47 -9.80 2.83
CA LEU A 255 -11.55 -9.81 1.71
C LEU A 255 -11.53 -11.20 1.06
N HIS A 256 -11.78 -11.25 -0.25
CA HIS A 256 -11.78 -12.50 -1.05
C HIS A 256 -12.66 -13.63 -0.49
N ALA A 257 -13.79 -13.30 0.15
CA ALA A 257 -14.71 -14.30 0.69
C ALA A 257 -15.40 -15.14 -0.40
N ASP A 258 -15.41 -16.45 -0.15
CA ASP A 258 -16.08 -17.48 -0.92
C ASP A 258 -16.67 -18.55 0.04
N PRO A 259 -17.99 -18.81 0.05
CA PRO A 259 -19.03 -18.20 -0.79
C PRO A 259 -19.33 -16.72 -0.49
N PRO A 260 -19.95 -15.98 -1.43
CA PRO A 260 -20.36 -14.60 -1.21
C PRO A 260 -21.41 -14.51 -0.09
N GLN A 261 -21.18 -13.60 0.85
CA GLN A 261 -22.11 -13.29 1.94
C GLN A 261 -22.95 -12.07 1.58
N ALA A 262 -24.27 -12.16 1.75
CA ALA A 262 -25.20 -11.08 1.48
C ALA A 262 -25.85 -10.65 2.80
N HIS A 263 -25.34 -9.56 3.38
CA HIS A 263 -25.89 -8.95 4.58
C HIS A 263 -25.66 -7.43 4.53
N PRO A 264 -26.60 -6.57 4.97
CA PRO A 264 -26.42 -5.12 4.96
C PRO A 264 -25.20 -4.64 5.76
N ALA A 265 -24.84 -5.33 6.84
CA ALA A 265 -23.67 -5.04 7.66
C ALA A 265 -22.36 -5.70 7.15
N ILE A 266 -22.39 -6.40 6.01
CA ILE A 266 -21.21 -7.05 5.43
C ILE A 266 -20.81 -6.36 4.13
N HIS A 267 -19.54 -5.95 4.05
CA HIS A 267 -18.96 -5.39 2.83
C HIS A 267 -17.85 -6.29 2.27
N VAL A 268 -18.03 -6.79 1.04
CA VAL A 268 -17.11 -7.75 0.42
C VAL A 268 -16.16 -7.03 -0.55
N HIS A 269 -14.87 -7.11 -0.26
CA HIS A 269 -13.76 -6.61 -1.07
C HIS A 269 -13.20 -7.72 -1.96
N ARG A 270 -13.13 -7.44 -3.27
CA ARG A 270 -12.50 -8.33 -4.26
C ARG A 270 -11.51 -7.54 -5.13
N PRO A 271 -10.44 -6.97 -4.52
CA PRO A 271 -9.44 -6.24 -5.27
C PRO A 271 -8.75 -7.18 -6.28
N THR A 272 -8.47 -6.68 -7.47
CA THR A 272 -7.65 -7.39 -8.47
C THR A 272 -6.32 -6.65 -8.55
N PRO A 273 -5.34 -7.01 -7.71
CA PRO A 273 -4.09 -6.26 -7.63
C PRO A 273 -3.33 -6.33 -8.96
N PRO A 274 -2.68 -5.23 -9.39
CA PRO A 274 -1.88 -5.22 -10.59
C PRO A 274 -0.67 -6.13 -10.43
N GLU A 275 -0.16 -6.63 -11.54
CA GLU A 275 1.05 -7.44 -11.52
C GLU A 275 2.25 -6.63 -10.98
N PRO A 276 3.05 -7.17 -10.05
CA PRO A 276 4.20 -6.48 -9.48
C PRO A 276 5.19 -5.97 -10.54
N ALA A 277 5.74 -4.78 -10.32
CA ALA A 277 6.69 -4.15 -11.23
C ALA A 277 7.95 -5.03 -11.48
N LEU A 278 8.39 -5.78 -10.46
CA LEU A 278 9.50 -6.72 -10.58
C LEU A 278 9.18 -7.84 -11.58
N ALA A 279 8.01 -8.47 -11.46
CA ALA A 279 7.54 -9.51 -12.37
C ALA A 279 7.39 -9.01 -13.81
N ARG A 280 6.83 -7.80 -13.98
CA ARG A 280 6.69 -7.15 -15.30
C ARG A 280 8.04 -6.94 -15.98
N ILE A 281 9.03 -6.40 -15.27
CA ILE A 281 10.39 -6.24 -15.80
C ILE A 281 11.00 -7.60 -16.13
N LYS A 282 10.90 -8.57 -15.20
CA LYS A 282 11.43 -9.93 -15.36
C LYS A 282 10.95 -10.59 -16.65
N ARG A 283 9.63 -10.64 -16.84
CA ARG A 283 9.00 -11.24 -18.03
C ARG A 283 9.53 -10.61 -19.32
N HIS A 284 9.71 -9.30 -19.31
CA HIS A 284 10.18 -8.59 -20.49
C HIS A 284 11.64 -8.94 -20.81
N ILE A 285 12.54 -8.88 -19.81
CA ILE A 285 13.97 -9.16 -19.98
C ILE A 285 14.29 -10.64 -20.24
N GLU A 286 13.43 -11.59 -19.83
CA GLU A 286 13.58 -13.02 -20.15
C GLU A 286 13.55 -13.33 -21.66
N SER A 287 12.95 -12.43 -22.45
CA SER A 287 12.89 -12.55 -23.90
C SER A 287 14.04 -11.86 -24.63
N TRP A 288 14.88 -11.10 -23.91
CA TRP A 288 15.92 -10.27 -24.51
C TRP A 288 16.98 -11.08 -25.25
N THR A 289 17.28 -10.61 -26.45
CA THR A 289 18.46 -10.99 -27.21
C THR A 289 19.66 -10.16 -26.75
N GLU A 290 20.87 -10.54 -27.17
CA GLU A 290 22.08 -9.72 -26.99
C GLU A 290 21.87 -8.29 -27.50
N HIS A 291 21.13 -8.11 -28.59
CA HIS A 291 20.84 -6.78 -29.14
C HIS A 291 19.94 -5.95 -28.23
N ASP A 292 18.92 -6.55 -27.61
CA ASP A 292 18.00 -5.85 -26.71
C ASP A 292 18.73 -5.40 -25.44
N PHE A 293 19.54 -6.29 -24.87
CA PHE A 293 20.41 -5.97 -23.74
C PHE A 293 21.44 -4.88 -24.08
N GLU A 294 22.08 -4.95 -25.26
CA GLU A 294 23.01 -3.92 -25.72
C GLU A 294 22.33 -2.56 -25.90
N ARG A 295 21.06 -2.53 -26.30
CA ARG A 295 20.29 -1.31 -26.53
C ARG A 295 19.85 -0.65 -25.22
N ASP A 296 19.49 -1.44 -24.21
CA ASP A 296 19.02 -0.93 -22.91
C ASP A 296 19.62 -1.67 -21.70
N PRO A 297 20.96 -1.63 -21.51
CA PRO A 297 21.64 -2.38 -20.45
C PRO A 297 21.25 -1.88 -19.04
N ALA A 298 20.74 -0.64 -18.97
CA ALA A 298 20.32 0.00 -17.73
C ALA A 298 18.81 -0.06 -17.50
N LEU A 299 18.03 -0.76 -18.33
CA LEU A 299 16.55 -0.88 -18.26
C LEU A 299 15.81 0.47 -18.29
N THR A 300 16.39 1.53 -18.85
CA THR A 300 15.80 2.87 -18.84
C THR A 300 14.67 2.98 -19.86
N MET A 301 14.88 2.47 -21.08
CA MET A 301 13.86 2.44 -22.13
C MET A 301 12.72 1.47 -21.77
N LEU A 302 13.07 0.38 -21.10
CA LEU A 302 12.10 -0.60 -20.61
C LEU A 302 11.07 0.03 -19.67
N ILE A 303 11.50 0.86 -18.71
CA ILE A 303 10.57 1.53 -17.80
C ILE A 303 9.62 2.46 -18.58
N GLU A 304 10.15 3.23 -19.53
CA GLU A 304 9.33 4.11 -20.37
C GLU A 304 8.33 3.33 -21.26
N THR A 305 8.68 2.10 -21.64
CA THR A 305 7.81 1.21 -22.42
C THR A 305 6.74 0.55 -21.56
N LEU A 306 7.09 0.14 -20.33
CA LEU A 306 6.16 -0.51 -19.41
C LEU A 306 5.18 0.46 -18.75
N ASP A 307 5.56 1.72 -18.61
CA ASP A 307 4.76 2.78 -17.97
C ASP A 307 4.97 4.13 -18.69
N PRO A 308 4.30 4.33 -19.84
CA PRO A 308 4.40 5.57 -20.60
C PRO A 308 3.69 6.75 -19.91
N GLU A 309 2.70 6.49 -19.06
CA GLU A 309 1.90 7.52 -18.35
C GLU A 309 2.51 7.90 -16.99
N GLY A 310 3.41 7.08 -16.45
CA GLY A 310 4.14 7.36 -15.21
C GLY A 310 3.41 6.96 -13.93
N SER A 311 2.32 6.19 -14.03
CA SER A 311 1.46 5.82 -12.88
C SER A 311 2.17 4.89 -11.89
N ASP A 312 3.03 3.99 -12.37
CA ASP A 312 3.77 2.99 -11.59
C ASP A 312 5.27 3.29 -11.49
N ARG A 313 5.69 4.50 -11.87
CA ARG A 313 7.10 4.84 -12.11
C ARG A 313 8.01 4.52 -10.92
N LEU A 314 7.54 4.76 -9.69
CA LEU A 314 8.31 4.49 -8.48
C LEU A 314 8.54 2.99 -8.24
N ALA A 315 7.51 2.18 -8.44
CA ALA A 315 7.60 0.73 -8.33
C ALA A 315 8.55 0.15 -9.38
N LEU A 316 8.47 0.63 -10.63
CA LEU A 316 9.38 0.21 -11.71
C LEU A 316 10.84 0.64 -11.48
N LEU A 317 11.07 1.84 -10.92
CA LEU A 317 12.42 2.27 -10.55
C LEU A 317 13.01 1.42 -9.41
N HIS A 318 12.20 1.09 -8.41
CA HIS A 318 12.60 0.20 -7.31
C HIS A 318 12.93 -1.22 -7.80
N ALA A 319 12.10 -1.77 -8.69
CA ALA A 319 12.33 -3.05 -9.35
C ALA A 319 13.60 -3.05 -10.21
N ARG A 320 13.82 -2.02 -11.02
CA ARG A 320 15.06 -1.83 -11.80
C ARG A 320 16.30 -1.84 -10.91
N ALA A 321 16.26 -1.09 -9.81
CA ALA A 321 17.37 -1.01 -8.87
C ALA A 321 17.69 -2.39 -8.26
N THR A 322 16.64 -3.18 -8.00
CA THR A 322 16.77 -4.56 -7.53
C THR A 322 17.50 -5.46 -8.53
N PHE A 323 17.18 -5.39 -9.83
CA PHE A 323 17.89 -6.15 -10.87
C PHE A 323 19.36 -5.75 -11.01
N LEU A 324 19.64 -4.45 -11.07
CA LEU A 324 20.99 -3.94 -11.30
C LEU A 324 21.92 -4.19 -10.11
N TRP A 325 21.45 -4.03 -8.86
CA TRP A 325 22.30 -4.23 -7.67
C TRP A 325 22.51 -5.68 -7.28
N ASN A 326 21.64 -6.58 -7.71
CA ASN A 326 21.82 -8.02 -7.50
C ASN A 326 22.54 -8.71 -8.68
N ALA A 327 22.92 -7.96 -9.73
CA ALA A 327 23.39 -8.54 -11.00
C ALA A 327 22.46 -9.66 -11.49
N ALA A 328 21.15 -9.46 -11.34
CA ALA A 328 20.12 -10.48 -11.55
C ALA A 328 19.49 -10.43 -12.95
N LEU A 329 20.13 -9.72 -13.90
CA LEU A 329 19.72 -9.74 -15.29
C LEU A 329 19.95 -11.14 -15.88
N PRO A 330 18.98 -11.72 -16.59
CA PRO A 330 19.18 -13.00 -17.24
C PRO A 330 20.24 -12.87 -18.33
N THR A 331 20.98 -13.95 -18.57
CA THR A 331 21.90 -14.02 -19.72
C THR A 331 21.08 -13.82 -21.00
N PRO A 332 21.40 -12.81 -21.83
CA PRO A 332 20.66 -12.54 -23.04
C PRO A 332 20.78 -13.70 -24.03
N LYS A 333 19.73 -13.91 -24.84
CA LYS A 333 19.74 -14.97 -25.85
C LYS A 333 20.65 -14.58 -27.03
N PRO A 334 21.44 -15.52 -27.57
CA PRO A 334 22.29 -15.24 -28.72
C PRO A 334 21.46 -14.85 -29.93
N LEU A 335 21.97 -13.92 -30.74
CA LEU A 335 21.29 -13.50 -31.97
C LEU A 335 21.22 -14.65 -32.97
N GLN A 336 20.02 -14.89 -33.51
CA GLN A 336 19.83 -15.89 -34.55
C GLN A 336 20.28 -15.34 -35.92
N ARG A 337 21.26 -16.02 -36.52
CA ARG A 337 21.75 -15.68 -37.86
C ARG A 337 20.67 -15.93 -38.90
N HIS A 338 20.59 -15.00 -39.84
CA HIS A 338 19.69 -15.09 -40.98
C HIS A 338 20.49 -15.32 -42.27
N GLU A 339 19.98 -16.23 -43.11
CA GLU A 339 20.69 -16.65 -44.32
C GLU A 339 20.62 -15.64 -45.47
N THR A 340 19.51 -14.89 -45.56
CA THR A 340 19.33 -13.86 -46.58
C THR A 340 19.90 -12.53 -46.10
N TRP A 341 20.83 -11.98 -46.88
CA TRP A 341 21.53 -10.73 -46.56
C TRP A 341 21.31 -9.66 -47.64
N LEU A 342 21.36 -10.05 -48.92
CA LEU A 342 21.43 -9.12 -50.05
C LEU A 342 20.20 -8.23 -50.21
N GLY A 343 19.01 -8.83 -50.22
CA GLY A 343 17.75 -8.10 -50.36
C GLY A 343 17.51 -7.13 -49.20
N PRO A 344 17.52 -7.62 -47.94
CA PRO A 344 17.39 -6.78 -46.76
C PRO A 344 18.42 -5.66 -46.67
N LEU A 345 19.71 -5.93 -46.94
CA LEU A 345 20.76 -4.91 -46.88
C LEU A 345 20.61 -3.87 -48.01
N ARG A 346 20.19 -4.28 -49.21
CA ARG A 346 19.90 -3.33 -50.31
C ARG A 346 18.76 -2.39 -49.95
N GLU A 347 17.70 -2.89 -49.30
CA GLU A 347 16.59 -2.03 -48.89
C GLU A 347 17.04 -1.06 -47.78
N ALA A 348 17.80 -1.54 -46.80
CA ALA A 348 18.37 -0.71 -45.73
C ALA A 348 19.24 0.44 -46.29
N LEU A 349 19.95 0.21 -47.40
CA LEU A 349 20.86 1.17 -48.04
C LEU A 349 20.24 1.99 -49.17
N ARG A 350 18.93 1.85 -49.43
CA ARG A 350 18.25 2.47 -50.58
C ARG A 350 18.22 4.00 -50.49
N GLY A 351 18.03 4.53 -49.28
CA GLY A 351 17.97 5.96 -48.99
C GLY A 351 19.33 6.62 -48.79
N SER A 352 19.29 7.89 -48.38
CA SER A 352 20.45 8.58 -47.80
C SER A 352 20.87 7.90 -46.49
N PRO A 353 22.18 7.91 -46.13
CA PRO A 353 22.60 7.41 -44.84
C PRO A 353 21.88 8.16 -43.71
N PRO A 354 21.44 7.46 -42.65
CA PRO A 354 20.93 8.10 -41.45
C PRO A 354 22.08 8.84 -40.73
N PRO A 355 21.79 9.73 -39.77
CA PRO A 355 22.81 10.24 -38.87
C PRO A 355 23.55 9.10 -38.17
N ALA A 356 24.89 9.16 -38.15
CA ALA A 356 25.69 8.15 -37.50
C ALA A 356 25.42 8.14 -35.98
N SER A 357 25.47 6.96 -35.38
CA SER A 357 25.36 6.79 -33.94
C SER A 357 26.60 6.07 -33.40
N LEU A 358 26.92 6.30 -32.13
CA LEU A 358 28.14 5.77 -31.51
C LEU A 358 27.81 4.91 -30.30
N ARG A 359 28.40 3.72 -30.26
CA ARG A 359 28.38 2.81 -29.13
C ARG A 359 29.71 2.92 -28.38
N VAL A 360 29.69 3.55 -27.21
CA VAL A 360 30.90 3.85 -26.43
C VAL A 360 31.18 2.77 -25.39
N ARG A 361 32.37 2.16 -25.45
CA ARG A 361 32.90 1.20 -24.47
C ARG A 361 33.85 1.89 -23.49
N THR A 362 33.91 1.45 -22.23
CA THR A 362 34.86 1.94 -21.22
C THR A 362 36.11 1.06 -21.14
N HIS A 363 37.29 1.66 -21.04
CA HIS A 363 38.60 0.97 -21.05
C HIS A 363 38.97 0.22 -19.74
N GLU A 364 38.02 -0.05 -18.84
CA GLU A 364 38.31 -0.75 -17.57
C GLU A 364 37.36 -1.94 -17.36
N SER A 365 37.57 -2.99 -18.14
CA SER A 365 37.89 -4.33 -17.66
C SER A 365 38.10 -5.23 -18.87
N GLU A 366 39.12 -6.09 -18.83
CA GLU A 366 39.25 -7.25 -19.74
C GLU A 366 38.05 -8.20 -19.63
N ASP A 367 37.20 -7.97 -18.63
CA ASP A 367 35.87 -8.52 -18.43
C ASP A 367 34.82 -7.82 -19.36
N SER A 368 34.36 -8.53 -20.38
CA SER A 368 33.71 -7.99 -21.57
C SER A 368 32.19 -7.80 -21.42
N SER A 369 31.70 -6.71 -20.80
CA SER A 369 30.25 -6.36 -20.92
C SER A 369 29.79 -4.96 -20.50
N GLN A 370 30.67 -4.04 -20.08
CA GLN A 370 30.21 -2.72 -19.60
C GLN A 370 30.01 -1.70 -20.73
N TYR A 371 28.74 -1.45 -21.08
CA TYR A 371 28.32 -0.44 -22.05
C TYR A 371 27.81 0.83 -21.37
N LEU A 372 28.07 1.98 -22.01
CA LEU A 372 27.55 3.27 -21.59
C LEU A 372 26.23 3.59 -22.29
N ALA A 373 25.13 3.60 -21.54
CA ALA A 373 23.85 4.12 -22.03
C ALA A 373 23.89 5.67 -22.04
N LEU A 374 23.78 6.25 -23.24
CA LEU A 374 23.58 7.68 -23.43
C LEU A 374 22.12 8.00 -23.13
N ARG A 375 21.88 8.99 -22.25
CA ARG A 375 20.53 9.52 -22.03
C ARG A 375 20.11 10.24 -23.31
N GLY A 376 19.14 9.67 -24.03
CA GLY A 376 18.56 10.27 -25.23
C GLY A 376 18.97 9.66 -26.56
N ASP A 377 18.82 8.34 -26.75
CA ASP A 377 18.85 7.76 -28.10
C ASP A 377 17.52 8.06 -28.83
N HIS A 378 17.33 9.36 -29.10
CA HIS A 378 16.16 10.01 -29.70
C HIS A 378 16.14 9.85 -31.22
N ARG A 379 16.14 8.64 -31.74
CA ARG A 379 16.04 8.44 -33.19
C ARG A 379 14.63 8.52 -33.77
N ASN A 380 13.64 8.99 -33.00
CA ASN A 380 12.26 9.17 -33.47
C ASN A 380 11.56 10.47 -33.02
N VAL A 381 12.28 11.54 -32.66
CA VAL A 381 11.63 12.84 -32.47
C VAL A 381 12.29 13.86 -33.39
N GLU A 382 11.59 14.23 -34.46
CA GLU A 382 11.88 15.42 -35.24
C GLU A 382 12.04 16.61 -34.29
N GLY A 383 13.20 17.27 -34.33
CA GLY A 383 13.43 18.54 -33.62
C GLY A 383 14.03 18.42 -32.22
N LEU A 384 15.33 18.10 -32.14
CA LEU A 384 16.16 18.52 -31.00
C LEU A 384 17.48 19.10 -31.52
N ASP A 385 17.46 20.41 -31.75
CA ASP A 385 18.65 21.25 -31.75
C ASP A 385 19.15 21.33 -30.29
N LYS A 386 20.10 20.45 -29.91
CA LYS A 386 21.12 20.71 -28.87
C LYS A 386 22.06 19.53 -28.65
N ARG A 387 23.35 19.87 -28.67
CA ARG A 387 24.56 19.04 -28.57
C ARG A 387 24.84 18.52 -27.14
N ASP A 388 23.82 18.15 -26.38
CA ASP A 388 23.96 17.76 -24.97
C ASP A 388 23.58 16.28 -24.74
N LEU A 389 24.57 15.39 -24.83
CA LEU A 389 24.44 14.01 -24.42
C LEU A 389 24.92 13.84 -22.97
N ARG A 390 24.08 13.21 -22.12
CA ARG A 390 24.43 12.90 -20.72
C ARG A 390 24.68 11.41 -20.57
N LEU A 391 25.90 11.04 -20.16
CA LEU A 391 26.30 9.65 -19.90
C LEU A 391 25.97 9.24 -18.47
N ASN A 392 25.34 8.08 -18.29
CA ASN A 392 25.29 7.38 -17.00
C ASN A 392 26.27 6.19 -17.07
N VAL A 393 27.42 6.32 -16.40
CA VAL A 393 28.38 5.23 -16.20
C VAL A 393 27.95 4.47 -14.93
N PRO A 394 27.50 3.21 -14.98
CA PRO A 394 27.56 2.37 -13.79
C PRO A 394 29.04 2.16 -13.45
N PRO A 395 29.46 2.28 -12.18
CA PRO A 395 30.87 2.21 -11.84
C PRO A 395 31.46 0.82 -12.16
N PRO A 396 32.66 0.75 -12.74
CA PRO A 396 33.37 -0.51 -12.95
C PRO A 396 34.04 -0.88 -11.62
N TYR A 397 33.38 -1.65 -10.76
CA TYR A 397 34.10 -2.27 -9.65
C TYR A 397 33.62 -3.72 -9.44
N PRO A 398 34.56 -4.69 -9.40
CA PRO A 398 34.22 -6.05 -9.03
C PRO A 398 33.77 -6.07 -7.56
N VAL A 399 32.52 -6.46 -7.34
CA VAL A 399 32.03 -6.78 -5.99
C VAL A 399 32.65 -8.12 -5.59
N ARG A 400 33.77 -8.09 -4.86
CA ARG A 400 34.21 -9.30 -4.15
C ARG A 400 33.18 -9.66 -3.09
N ILE A 401 32.91 -10.94 -2.88
CA ILE A 401 32.07 -11.40 -1.77
C ILE A 401 33.01 -12.11 -0.81
N ILE A 402 33.35 -11.48 0.32
CA ILE A 402 34.19 -12.12 1.34
C ILE A 402 33.28 -12.71 2.41
N HIS A 403 33.06 -14.03 2.37
CA HIS A 403 32.35 -14.75 3.42
C HIS A 403 33.25 -14.93 4.65
N ARG A 404 32.82 -14.41 5.81
CA ARG A 404 33.41 -14.75 7.12
C ARG A 404 32.30 -15.08 8.12
N GLY A 405 32.02 -16.36 8.30
CA GLY A 405 31.12 -16.86 9.37
C GLY A 405 29.67 -16.36 9.28
N ASP A 406 28.85 -16.80 10.25
CA ASP A 406 27.38 -16.68 10.29
C ASP A 406 26.83 -15.26 10.48
N GLY A 407 27.60 -14.23 10.17
CA GLY A 407 27.14 -12.86 10.24
C GLY A 407 28.24 -11.91 9.82
N GLU A 408 27.90 -11.03 8.90
CA GLU A 408 28.71 -9.96 8.32
C GLU A 408 29.53 -10.33 7.06
N LEU A 409 29.08 -9.75 5.94
CA LEU A 409 29.82 -9.71 4.68
C LEU A 409 30.16 -8.25 4.36
N LEU A 410 31.45 -7.98 4.20
CA LEU A 410 32.03 -6.65 3.96
C LEU A 410 32.72 -6.65 2.60
N VAL A 411 32.33 -5.79 1.64
CA VAL A 411 33.15 -5.37 0.45
C VAL A 411 32.58 -4.07 -0.18
N ASN A 412 33.35 -3.07 -0.64
CA ASN A 412 34.78 -2.70 -0.47
C ASN A 412 35.10 -1.29 -1.03
N THR A 413 36.16 -0.68 -0.46
CA THR A 413 37.09 0.40 -0.91
C THR A 413 36.67 1.28 -2.08
N MET A 414 36.23 2.52 -1.87
CA MET A 414 37.16 3.68 -1.81
C MET A 414 36.59 4.88 -1.02
N SER A 415 35.37 4.77 -0.50
CA SER A 415 34.79 5.77 0.39
C SER A 415 34.68 5.21 1.81
N LYS A 416 35.05 6.02 2.80
CA LYS A 416 34.95 5.68 4.23
C LYS A 416 33.50 5.65 4.75
N GLN A 417 32.53 5.18 3.97
CA GLN A 417 31.13 5.08 4.39
C GLN A 417 30.79 3.63 4.74
N ARG A 418 30.26 3.45 5.96
CA ARG A 418 29.72 2.17 6.44
C ARG A 418 28.33 2.00 5.85
N ILE A 419 28.08 0.85 5.24
CA ILE A 419 26.74 0.37 4.90
C ILE A 419 26.42 -0.72 5.93
N GLY A 420 25.38 -0.52 6.73
CA GLY A 420 24.93 -1.50 7.73
C GLY A 420 24.13 -2.61 7.07
N LEU A 421 24.60 -3.85 7.16
CA LEU A 421 23.87 -5.03 6.73
C LEU A 421 23.22 -5.65 7.97
N GLU A 422 21.90 -5.54 8.09
CA GLU A 422 21.17 -6.19 9.18
C GLU A 422 20.66 -7.55 8.68
N VAL A 423 21.30 -8.62 9.14
CA VAL A 423 20.84 -9.98 8.92
C VAL A 423 19.92 -10.33 10.07
N VAL A 424 18.61 -10.35 9.82
CA VAL A 424 17.65 -10.81 10.82
C VAL A 424 17.64 -12.35 10.80
N LYS A 425 17.77 -12.94 11.99
CA LYS A 425 17.67 -14.38 12.24
C LYS A 425 16.39 -14.91 11.57
N ASP A 426 16.47 -16.09 10.92
CA ASP A 426 15.43 -16.79 10.10
C ASP A 426 15.70 -16.86 8.58
N GLY A 427 16.95 -16.68 8.12
CA GLY A 427 17.31 -16.86 6.70
C GLY A 427 16.87 -15.72 5.76
N ARG A 428 16.33 -14.64 6.34
CA ARG A 428 15.92 -13.42 5.62
C ARG A 428 17.04 -12.36 5.70
N ALA A 429 17.95 -12.38 4.73
CA ALA A 429 18.94 -11.31 4.56
C ALA A 429 18.33 -10.10 3.82
N TRP A 430 18.54 -8.91 4.36
CA TRP A 430 18.16 -7.62 3.74
C TRP A 430 19.35 -6.67 3.78
N ARG A 431 19.38 -5.66 2.90
CA ARG A 431 20.38 -4.60 2.94
C ARG A 431 19.71 -3.28 3.31
N ARG A 432 20.11 -2.68 4.43
CA ARG A 432 19.74 -1.31 4.83
C ARG A 432 20.84 -0.36 4.37
N ILE A 433 20.47 0.83 3.90
CA ILE A 433 21.45 1.83 3.45
C ILE A 433 21.27 3.08 4.30
N GLU A 434 22.09 3.21 5.35
CA GLU A 434 22.09 4.40 6.21
C GLU A 434 22.96 5.51 5.62
N GLY A 435 22.35 6.65 5.31
CA GLY A 435 23.00 7.84 4.77
C GLY A 435 23.73 8.69 5.80
N GLY A 436 24.77 8.17 6.47
CA GLY A 436 25.59 8.97 7.38
C GLY A 436 26.60 9.85 6.63
N SER A 437 26.72 11.13 7.01
CA SER A 437 27.98 11.87 6.74
C SER A 437 28.55 12.41 8.03
N TYR A 438 29.82 12.06 8.27
CA TYR A 438 30.70 12.84 9.11
C TYR A 438 30.94 14.20 8.44
N HIS A 439 30.32 15.25 8.96
CA HIS A 439 30.93 16.57 8.94
C HIS A 439 31.30 16.90 10.38
N ARG A 440 32.61 16.97 10.65
CA ARG A 440 33.12 17.75 11.78
C ARG A 440 32.64 19.19 11.56
N GLU A 441 32.18 19.81 12.64
CA GLU A 441 31.84 21.22 12.74
C GLU A 441 30.52 21.63 12.07
N TYR A 442 29.37 21.32 12.68
CA TYR A 442 28.20 22.20 12.87
C TYR A 442 27.17 21.44 13.74
N PRO A 443 26.32 22.13 14.54
CA PRO A 443 25.47 21.48 15.53
C PRO A 443 24.36 20.65 14.87
N PRO A 444 23.84 19.60 15.55
CA PRO A 444 23.02 18.59 14.92
C PRO A 444 21.62 19.16 14.67
N ARG A 445 21.29 19.44 13.41
CA ARG A 445 19.89 19.42 12.95
C ARG A 445 19.52 17.97 12.70
N LYS A 446 18.44 17.50 13.33
CA LYS A 446 17.84 16.18 13.08
C LYS A 446 17.59 16.04 11.57
N LEU A 447 18.45 15.28 10.89
CA LEU A 447 18.24 14.84 9.52
C LEU A 447 17.19 13.73 9.57
N GLN A 448 16.11 13.88 8.80
CA GLN A 448 15.21 12.77 8.53
C GLN A 448 16.01 11.68 7.81
N GLU A 449 16.17 10.53 8.44
CA GLU A 449 16.74 9.34 7.83
C GLU A 449 15.77 8.84 6.75
N ILE A 450 16.30 8.56 5.56
CA ILE A 450 15.54 7.98 4.44
C ILE A 450 16.01 6.53 4.32
N ASP A 451 15.12 5.59 4.56
CA ASP A 451 15.43 4.16 4.50
C ASP A 451 14.92 3.58 3.17
N LEU A 452 15.85 3.10 2.33
CA LEU A 452 15.57 2.32 1.13
C LEU A 452 15.92 0.86 1.39
N TRP A 453 14.95 -0.04 1.23
CA TRP A 453 15.09 -1.47 1.49
C TRP A 453 15.10 -2.25 0.18
N ILE A 454 16.08 -3.14 0.01
CA ILE A 454 16.24 -3.89 -1.25
C ILE A 454 16.47 -5.37 -0.93
N PRO A 455 15.73 -6.28 -1.57
CA PRO A 455 15.92 -7.70 -1.34
C PRO A 455 17.23 -8.16 -2.00
N ILE A 456 17.95 -9.04 -1.31
CA ILE A 456 19.07 -9.79 -1.93
C ILE A 456 18.45 -10.97 -2.68
N ILE A 457 18.40 -10.88 -4.00
CA ILE A 457 17.76 -11.89 -4.85
C ILE A 457 18.84 -12.85 -5.37
N LYS A 458 18.80 -14.12 -4.95
CA LYS A 458 19.63 -15.19 -5.53
C LYS A 458 18.84 -15.89 -6.64
N LYS A 459 19.08 -15.53 -7.91
CA LYS A 459 18.58 -16.17 -9.15
C LYS A 459 17.06 -16.34 -9.35
N SER A 460 16.24 -16.39 -8.31
CA SER A 460 14.77 -16.35 -8.38
C SER A 460 14.27 -15.10 -7.67
N ALA A 461 13.84 -14.11 -8.46
CA ALA A 461 13.11 -12.96 -7.95
C ALA A 461 11.84 -13.43 -7.24
N ASP A 462 11.79 -13.18 -5.93
CA ASP A 462 10.61 -13.40 -5.09
C ASP A 462 9.86 -12.06 -5.02
N ASP A 463 8.76 -11.97 -5.77
CA ASP A 463 7.98 -10.75 -5.94
C ASP A 463 7.36 -10.28 -4.60
N GLU A 464 6.98 -11.21 -3.73
CA GLU A 464 6.45 -10.90 -2.39
C GLU A 464 7.51 -10.24 -1.53
N ARG A 465 8.72 -10.81 -1.55
CA ARG A 465 9.86 -10.27 -0.80
C ARG A 465 10.29 -8.89 -1.28
N TRP A 466 10.15 -8.63 -2.57
CA TRP A 466 10.40 -7.31 -3.14
C TRP A 466 9.30 -6.30 -2.77
N LEU A 467 8.04 -6.70 -2.79
CA LEU A 467 6.92 -5.85 -2.35
C LEU A 467 7.07 -5.43 -0.88
N ASP A 468 7.46 -6.34 0.00
CA ASP A 468 7.74 -6.01 1.41
C ASP A 468 8.86 -4.98 1.56
N CYS A 469 9.91 -5.07 0.74
CA CYS A 469 10.97 -4.05 0.68
C CYS A 469 10.47 -2.71 0.13
N PHE A 470 9.65 -2.74 -0.91
CA PHE A 470 9.08 -1.55 -1.52
C PHE A 470 8.17 -0.80 -0.54
N GLU A 471 7.27 -1.51 0.14
CA GLU A 471 6.36 -0.95 1.16
C GLU A 471 7.10 -0.38 2.38
N ARG A 472 8.24 -0.98 2.77
CA ARG A 472 9.07 -0.50 3.89
C ARG A 472 9.97 0.68 3.52
N SER A 473 10.13 0.96 2.24
CA SER A 473 10.98 2.06 1.77
C SER A 473 10.24 3.39 1.98
N SER A 474 10.77 4.26 2.82
CA SER A 474 10.11 5.47 3.34
C SER A 474 9.84 6.59 2.30
N ILE A 475 9.89 6.27 1.01
CA ILE A 475 9.83 7.20 -0.13
C ILE A 475 8.40 7.51 -0.60
N LEU A 476 7.38 6.79 -0.12
CA LEU A 476 6.05 6.80 -0.74
C LEU A 476 5.03 7.79 -0.14
N SER A 477 5.32 8.49 0.96
CA SER A 477 4.32 9.32 1.65
C SER A 477 4.37 10.83 1.38
N THR A 478 5.32 11.38 0.62
CA THR A 478 5.52 12.86 0.56
C THR A 478 5.86 13.48 -0.81
N TRP A 479 5.70 12.80 -1.95
CA TRP A 479 6.21 13.34 -3.23
C TRP A 479 5.14 13.45 -4.33
N SER A 480 4.73 14.68 -4.69
CA SER A 480 3.99 14.94 -5.94
C SER A 480 4.98 15.34 -7.04
N TRP A 481 4.88 14.71 -8.21
CA TRP A 481 5.84 14.85 -9.32
C TRP A 481 5.34 15.74 -10.47
N ASP A 482 4.24 16.46 -10.29
CA ASP A 482 3.50 17.11 -11.38
C ASP A 482 4.11 18.42 -11.94
N ASP A 483 5.31 18.86 -11.51
CA ASP A 483 5.98 20.03 -12.11
C ASP A 483 7.52 19.89 -12.19
N PRO A 484 8.08 19.56 -13.37
CA PRO A 484 9.53 19.42 -13.61
C PRO A 484 10.31 20.75 -13.50
N SER A 485 9.66 21.88 -13.76
CA SER A 485 10.28 23.22 -13.72
C SER A 485 10.42 23.71 -12.29
N HIS A 486 9.36 23.55 -11.50
CA HIS A 486 9.35 23.96 -10.10
C HIS A 486 10.31 23.12 -9.24
N SER A 487 10.48 21.84 -9.58
CA SER A 487 11.44 20.93 -8.94
C SER A 487 12.91 21.25 -9.30
N SER A 488 13.21 21.69 -10.52
CA SER A 488 14.55 22.17 -10.90
C SER A 488 14.94 23.48 -10.18
N ASP A 489 14.03 24.42 -10.06
CA ASP A 489 14.33 25.75 -9.51
C ASP A 489 14.36 25.76 -7.97
N LEU A 490 13.59 24.90 -7.31
CA LEU A 490 13.71 24.65 -5.87
C LEU A 490 15.03 23.92 -5.52
N LEU A 491 15.46 22.96 -6.35
CA LEU A 491 16.73 22.24 -6.18
C LEU A 491 17.96 23.16 -6.35
N ARG A 492 17.84 24.26 -7.08
CA ARG A 492 18.90 25.26 -7.27
C ARG A 492 18.94 26.31 -6.17
N SER A 493 17.82 26.57 -5.49
CA SER A 493 17.67 27.66 -4.52
C SER A 493 17.85 27.24 -3.06
N LEU A 494 17.95 25.94 -2.76
CA LEU A 494 18.21 25.44 -1.41
C LEU A 494 19.70 25.58 -1.03
N PRO A 495 20.04 26.42 -0.02
CA PRO A 495 21.39 26.50 0.48
C PRO A 495 21.66 25.32 1.43
N ASN A 496 22.61 24.48 1.03
CA ASN A 496 23.25 23.43 1.83
C ASN A 496 22.40 22.18 2.24
N ARG A 497 22.44 21.18 1.34
CA ARG A 497 22.59 19.71 1.54
C ARG A 497 21.42 18.82 2.04
N LYS A 498 21.18 17.78 1.19
CA LYS A 498 20.94 16.33 1.43
C LYS A 498 19.52 15.76 1.34
N ILE A 499 19.23 15.20 0.16
CA ILE A 499 18.76 13.82 0.00
C ILE A 499 19.82 13.12 -0.87
N ASP A 500 20.48 12.10 -0.32
CA ASP A 500 21.42 11.25 -1.06
C ASP A 500 20.80 9.86 -1.17
N LEU A 501 19.77 9.70 -2.02
CA LEU A 501 19.54 8.43 -2.72
C LEU A 501 20.89 7.96 -3.20
N LEU A 502 21.29 6.70 -2.89
CA LEU A 502 22.58 6.09 -3.27
C LEU A 502 23.26 6.93 -4.34
N ARG A 503 24.05 7.91 -3.91
CA ARG A 503 24.76 8.74 -4.88
C ARG A 503 25.64 7.72 -5.58
N PRO A 504 25.55 7.52 -6.91
CA PRO A 504 26.66 6.91 -7.62
C PRO A 504 27.86 7.72 -7.15
N SER A 505 28.74 7.09 -6.38
CA SER A 505 29.78 7.72 -5.56
C SER A 505 30.38 8.89 -6.31
N ILE A 506 29.96 10.13 -6.01
CA ILE A 506 30.10 11.35 -6.85
C ILE A 506 31.01 11.08 -8.07
N SER A 507 30.45 10.37 -9.05
CA SER A 507 30.91 10.53 -10.40
C SER A 507 30.26 11.85 -10.72
N GLU A 508 31.03 12.93 -10.73
CA GLU A 508 30.55 14.14 -11.40
C GLU A 508 30.01 13.68 -12.76
N THR A 509 28.69 13.61 -12.92
CA THR A 509 28.06 13.48 -14.23
C THR A 509 28.24 14.83 -14.89
N ARG A 510 29.51 15.15 -15.20
CA ARG A 510 29.81 16.16 -16.21
C ARG A 510 29.18 15.63 -17.47
N ALA A 511 28.39 16.48 -18.12
CA ALA A 511 27.98 16.25 -19.50
C ALA A 511 29.24 15.90 -20.28
N PHE A 512 29.38 14.62 -20.61
CA PHE A 512 30.45 14.16 -21.46
C PHE A 512 29.99 14.49 -22.88
N ALA A 513 30.28 15.72 -23.29
CA ALA A 513 30.02 16.15 -24.64
C ALA A 513 31.06 15.52 -25.56
N LEU A 514 30.61 14.63 -26.43
CA LEU A 514 31.40 14.22 -27.58
C LEU A 514 31.63 15.47 -28.44
N GLY A 515 32.90 15.78 -28.71
CA GLY A 515 33.24 16.90 -29.60
C GLY A 515 32.55 16.75 -30.95
N SER A 516 32.09 17.86 -31.53
CA SER A 516 31.42 17.87 -32.84
C SER A 516 32.27 17.26 -33.95
N SER A 517 33.61 17.25 -33.80
CA SER A 517 34.54 16.61 -34.72
C SER A 517 34.34 15.10 -34.81
N ILE A 518 34.01 14.42 -33.70
CA ILE A 518 33.80 12.96 -33.68
C ILE A 518 32.53 12.61 -34.45
N TRP A 519 31.46 13.38 -34.25
CA TRP A 519 30.20 13.20 -34.98
C TRP A 519 30.37 13.48 -36.47
N HIS A 520 31.11 14.54 -36.81
CA HIS A 520 31.42 14.83 -38.20
C HIS A 520 32.25 13.71 -38.85
N GLU A 521 33.25 13.17 -38.15
CA GLU A 521 34.04 12.03 -38.61
C GLU A 521 33.17 10.78 -38.78
N ALA A 522 32.26 10.51 -37.83
CA ALA A 522 31.31 9.40 -37.90
C ALA A 522 30.39 9.50 -39.11
N ASP A 523 29.77 10.67 -39.34
CA ASP A 523 28.89 10.90 -40.49
C ASP A 523 29.65 10.79 -41.82
N LEU A 524 30.87 11.33 -41.88
CA LEU A 524 31.72 11.23 -43.07
C LEU A 524 32.08 9.76 -43.37
N GLN A 525 32.49 9.00 -42.36
CA GLN A 525 32.83 7.59 -42.48
C GLN A 525 31.62 6.73 -42.82
N LEU A 526 30.46 7.03 -42.24
CA LEU A 526 29.20 6.39 -42.61
C LEU A 526 28.87 6.68 -44.07
N GLY A 527 28.95 7.92 -44.51
CA GLY A 527 28.72 8.29 -45.91
C GLY A 527 29.63 7.51 -46.87
N GLN A 528 30.93 7.40 -46.55
CA GLN A 528 31.89 6.62 -47.34
C GLN A 528 31.52 5.12 -47.40
N CYS A 529 31.26 4.51 -46.24
CA CYS A 529 30.85 3.10 -46.16
C CYS A 529 29.52 2.87 -46.89
N TRP A 530 28.55 3.78 -46.74
CA TRP A 530 27.23 3.71 -47.33
C TRP A 530 27.30 3.72 -48.86
N ILE A 531 28.08 4.64 -49.43
CA ILE A 531 28.30 4.71 -50.88
C ILE A 531 29.02 3.46 -51.37
N ALA A 532 30.13 3.06 -50.72
CA ALA A 532 30.91 1.89 -51.12
C ALA A 532 30.08 0.60 -51.09
N LEU A 533 29.31 0.38 -50.02
CA LEU A 533 28.40 -0.76 -49.91
C LEU A 533 27.31 -0.69 -50.97
N ARG A 534 26.65 0.46 -51.14
CA ARG A 534 25.56 0.60 -52.13
C ARG A 534 26.04 0.33 -53.56
N GLU A 535 27.22 0.82 -53.93
CA GLU A 535 27.82 0.53 -55.25
C GLU A 535 28.21 -0.94 -55.38
N ALA A 536 28.83 -1.54 -54.37
CA ALA A 536 29.17 -2.97 -54.35
C ALA A 536 27.92 -3.85 -54.51
N LEU A 537 26.81 -3.45 -53.89
CA LEU A 537 25.55 -4.19 -53.95
C LEU A 537 24.84 -4.08 -55.30
N ARG A 538 25.21 -3.16 -56.21
CA ARG A 538 24.65 -3.13 -57.58
C ARG A 538 25.06 -4.35 -58.38
N ASN A 539 26.31 -4.80 -58.20
CA ASN A 539 26.85 -6.03 -58.80
C ASN A 539 27.65 -6.81 -57.75
N PRO A 540 26.96 -7.54 -56.85
CA PRO A 540 27.57 -8.09 -55.66
C PRO A 540 28.56 -9.20 -56.00
N ARG A 541 29.84 -8.97 -55.71
CA ARG A 541 30.90 -9.96 -55.79
C ARG A 541 31.18 -10.50 -54.41
N ALA A 542 30.46 -11.56 -54.05
CA ALA A 542 30.45 -12.06 -52.69
C ALA A 542 30.69 -13.57 -52.62
N VAL A 543 31.32 -14.01 -51.53
CA VAL A 543 31.52 -15.42 -51.18
C VAL A 543 30.90 -15.69 -49.82
N ARG A 544 30.18 -16.81 -49.70
CA ARG A 544 29.55 -17.23 -48.44
C ARG A 544 30.59 -17.89 -47.54
N LEU A 545 30.60 -17.49 -46.27
CA LEU A 545 31.41 -18.06 -45.20
C LEU A 545 30.48 -18.67 -44.13
N PRO A 546 30.95 -19.60 -43.28
CA PRO A 546 30.19 -20.05 -42.11
C PRO A 546 29.83 -18.91 -41.14
N SER A 547 30.65 -17.85 -41.14
CA SER A 547 30.50 -16.66 -40.30
C SER A 547 29.52 -15.62 -40.85
N GLY A 548 29.25 -15.62 -42.17
CA GLY A 548 28.53 -14.54 -42.85
C GLY A 548 28.83 -14.51 -44.35
N VAL A 549 28.84 -13.32 -44.95
CA VAL A 549 29.12 -13.13 -46.38
C VAL A 549 30.23 -12.11 -46.57
N LEU A 550 31.23 -12.47 -47.36
CA LEU A 550 32.33 -11.59 -47.70
C LEU A 550 32.06 -10.94 -49.07
N CYS A 551 31.81 -9.63 -49.10
CA CYS A 551 31.51 -8.87 -50.31
C CYS A 551 32.65 -7.91 -50.65
N ALA A 552 33.17 -7.96 -51.88
CA ALA A 552 34.15 -6.98 -52.35
C ALA A 552 33.49 -5.60 -52.48
N ILE A 553 34.11 -4.57 -51.89
CA ILE A 553 33.61 -3.18 -51.93
C ILE A 553 34.52 -2.23 -52.72
N GLY A 554 35.67 -2.71 -53.19
CA GLY A 554 36.61 -1.97 -54.05
C GLY A 554 37.94 -1.67 -53.37
N GLY A 555 38.95 -1.29 -54.16
CA GLY A 555 40.26 -0.86 -53.63
C GLY A 555 41.05 -1.91 -52.84
N GLY A 556 40.79 -3.20 -53.06
CA GLY A 556 41.39 -4.30 -52.29
C GLY A 556 40.71 -4.59 -50.94
N VAL A 557 39.53 -4.01 -50.70
CA VAL A 557 38.78 -4.15 -49.45
C VAL A 557 37.52 -5.00 -49.66
N CYS A 558 37.23 -5.86 -48.69
CA CYS A 558 36.00 -6.61 -48.57
C CYS A 558 35.27 -6.25 -47.27
N ALA A 559 33.93 -6.19 -47.35
CA ALA A 559 33.04 -6.13 -46.21
C ALA A 559 32.58 -7.56 -45.85
N HIS A 560 32.86 -7.99 -44.64
CA HIS A 560 32.30 -9.21 -44.05
C HIS A 560 31.00 -8.84 -43.34
N VAL A 561 29.88 -9.27 -43.92
CA VAL A 561 28.52 -8.97 -43.50
C VAL A 561 27.93 -10.18 -42.79
N GLN A 562 27.59 -10.02 -41.51
CA GLN A 562 26.80 -10.96 -40.74
C GLN A 562 25.38 -10.42 -40.64
N THR A 563 24.38 -11.28 -40.87
CA THR A 563 22.97 -10.88 -40.85
C THR A 563 22.23 -11.64 -39.76
N PHE A 564 21.41 -10.93 -39.01
CA PHE A 564 20.60 -11.46 -37.92
C PHE A 564 19.16 -10.98 -38.06
N SER A 565 18.22 -11.83 -37.67
CA SER A 565 16.81 -11.45 -37.59
C SER A 565 16.51 -10.84 -36.22
N LEU A 566 15.78 -9.75 -36.20
CA LEU A 566 15.27 -9.08 -35.01
C LEU A 566 13.74 -9.22 -34.96
N ALA A 567 13.18 -9.27 -33.76
CA ALA A 567 11.74 -9.21 -33.56
C ALA A 567 11.22 -7.80 -33.97
N SER A 568 10.76 -7.69 -35.23
CA SER A 568 10.06 -6.55 -35.84
C SER A 568 10.35 -5.16 -35.25
N THR A 569 11.46 -4.54 -35.66
CA THR A 569 11.61 -3.08 -35.58
C THR A 569 11.23 -2.48 -36.93
N LYS A 570 9.96 -2.08 -37.10
CA LYS A 570 9.59 -1.18 -38.20
C LYS A 570 10.16 0.20 -37.87
N GLY A 571 11.04 0.72 -38.72
CA GLY A 571 11.65 2.03 -38.50
C GLY A 571 12.71 2.36 -39.54
N SER A 572 13.07 3.64 -39.62
CA SER A 572 14.17 4.12 -40.46
C SER A 572 15.49 3.40 -40.12
N PRO A 573 16.37 3.17 -41.10
CA PRO A 573 17.62 2.49 -40.87
C PRO A 573 18.47 3.24 -39.83
N VAL A 574 19.12 2.47 -38.97
CA VAL A 574 19.95 2.92 -37.86
C VAL A 574 21.38 2.45 -38.12
N ALA A 575 22.35 3.36 -38.15
CA ALA A 575 23.76 3.02 -38.32
C ALA A 575 24.57 3.35 -37.06
N VAL A 576 25.35 2.38 -36.56
CA VAL A 576 26.10 2.50 -35.31
C VAL A 576 27.55 2.06 -35.50
N PHE A 577 28.50 2.88 -35.04
CA PHE A 577 29.91 2.51 -34.91
C PHE A 577 30.30 2.21 -33.47
N ASP A 578 31.29 1.35 -33.31
CA ASP A 578 31.96 1.17 -32.03
C ASP A 578 32.95 2.30 -31.77
N ALA A 579 33.00 2.75 -30.52
CA ALA A 579 33.93 3.75 -30.05
C ALA A 579 34.42 3.39 -28.64
N THR A 580 35.65 3.76 -28.33
CA THR A 580 36.25 3.50 -27.02
C THR A 580 36.51 4.82 -26.30
N LYS A 581 36.16 4.86 -25.02
CA LYS A 581 36.55 5.95 -24.11
C LYS A 581 37.95 5.67 -23.60
N GLY A 582 38.91 6.50 -23.96
CA GLY A 582 40.30 6.35 -23.51
C GLY A 582 40.49 6.58 -22.00
N LEU A 583 41.58 6.02 -21.46
CA LEU A 583 42.00 6.17 -20.05
C LEU A 583 42.26 7.62 -19.65
N ASN A 584 42.73 8.45 -20.60
CA ASN A 584 42.87 9.88 -20.41
C ASN A 584 41.48 10.54 -20.50
N ARG A 585 41.02 11.01 -19.33
CA ARG A 585 39.69 11.61 -19.13
C ARG A 585 39.34 12.55 -20.29
N TYR A 586 38.20 12.26 -20.90
CA TYR A 586 37.45 13.09 -21.86
C TYR A 586 37.61 12.81 -23.37
N ALA A 587 38.43 11.85 -23.81
CA ALA A 587 38.50 11.50 -25.24
C ALA A 587 37.75 10.19 -25.53
N VAL A 588 36.74 10.26 -26.41
CA VAL A 588 36.20 9.08 -27.10
C VAL A 588 36.78 9.06 -28.50
N THR A 589 37.27 7.90 -28.90
CA THR A 589 37.78 7.65 -30.24
C THR A 589 36.92 6.59 -30.88
N MET A 590 36.44 6.84 -32.09
CA MET A 590 35.86 5.78 -32.90
C MET A 590 36.89 4.67 -33.10
N ASP A 591 36.44 3.43 -33.04
CA ASP A 591 37.30 2.28 -33.21
C ASP A 591 37.57 2.07 -34.69
N TYR A 592 38.83 2.25 -35.09
CA TYR A 592 39.27 2.05 -36.47
C TYR A 592 40.26 0.89 -36.59
N GLU A 593 40.27 0.31 -37.78
CA GLU A 593 41.30 -0.61 -38.26
C GLU A 593 41.97 0.02 -39.48
N THR A 594 43.29 -0.06 -39.54
CA THR A 594 44.04 0.33 -40.74
C THR A 594 44.27 -0.91 -41.57
N LEU A 595 43.62 -0.95 -42.72
CA LEU A 595 43.71 -2.05 -43.66
C LEU A 595 44.76 -1.72 -44.73
N TRP A 596 45.82 -2.53 -44.79
CA TRP A 596 46.87 -2.38 -45.79
C TRP A 596 46.47 -3.07 -47.10
N THR A 597 46.42 -2.30 -48.18
CA THR A 597 45.98 -2.79 -49.49
C THR A 597 47.15 -2.94 -50.47
N HIS A 598 48.23 -2.19 -50.28
CA HIS A 598 49.41 -2.25 -51.14
C HIS A 598 50.69 -2.07 -50.31
N THR A 599 51.74 -2.78 -50.71
CA THR A 599 53.11 -2.55 -50.24
C THR A 599 53.94 -2.13 -51.45
N ALA A 600 54.64 -1.01 -51.35
CA ALA A 600 55.56 -0.52 -52.37
C ALA A 600 56.98 -0.54 -51.80
N GLU A 601 57.88 -1.26 -52.47
CA GLU A 601 59.30 -1.25 -52.13
C GLU A 601 60.05 -0.34 -53.10
N VAL A 602 60.76 0.66 -52.57
CA VAL A 602 61.62 1.57 -53.33
C VAL A 602 63.03 1.52 -52.72
N GLY A 603 63.90 0.69 -53.30
CA GLY A 603 65.23 0.43 -52.75
C GLY A 603 65.16 -0.36 -51.45
N GLU A 604 65.78 0.14 -50.37
CA GLU A 604 65.69 -0.43 -49.01
C GLU A 604 64.44 0.02 -48.23
N TYR A 605 63.59 0.87 -48.81
CA TYR A 605 62.42 1.43 -48.12
C TYR A 605 61.14 0.73 -48.56
N SER A 606 60.44 0.11 -47.60
CA SER A 606 59.07 -0.38 -47.78
C SER A 606 58.05 0.67 -47.32
N GLY A 607 57.23 1.17 -48.24
CA GLY A 607 56.07 2.01 -47.95
C GLY A 607 54.79 1.20 -47.99
N PHE A 608 53.96 1.29 -46.95
CA PHE A 608 52.65 0.67 -46.92
C PHE A 608 51.58 1.71 -47.25
N SER A 609 50.69 1.37 -48.19
CA SER A 609 49.49 2.15 -48.50
C SER A 609 48.26 1.39 -48.05
N GLY A 610 47.40 2.06 -47.30
CA GLY A 610 46.23 1.45 -46.69
C GLY A 610 45.08 2.44 -46.54
N ILE A 611 43.94 1.90 -46.15
CA ILE A 611 42.72 2.66 -45.88
C ILE A 611 42.34 2.48 -44.40
N ARG A 612 41.84 3.56 -43.79
CA ARG A 612 41.29 3.52 -42.44
C ARG A 612 39.80 3.24 -42.55
N VAL A 613 39.34 2.19 -41.89
CA VAL A 613 37.93 1.77 -41.86
C VAL A 613 37.48 1.59 -40.42
N PRO A 614 36.19 1.77 -40.11
CA PRO A 614 35.68 1.45 -38.79
C PRO A 614 35.86 -0.05 -38.51
N LYS A 615 36.25 -0.42 -37.29
CA LYS A 615 36.40 -1.84 -36.90
C LYS A 615 35.10 -2.63 -37.12
N ARG A 616 33.97 -1.99 -36.81
CA ARG A 616 32.65 -2.59 -36.91
C ARG A 616 31.59 -1.52 -37.20
N LEU A 617 30.76 -1.77 -38.21
CA LEU A 617 29.57 -0.99 -38.55
C LEU A 617 28.34 -1.87 -38.33
N ARG A 618 27.39 -1.40 -37.54
CA ARG A 618 26.09 -2.05 -37.35
C ARG A 618 25.01 -1.27 -38.08
N ILE A 619 24.19 -1.97 -38.86
CA ILE A 619 23.02 -1.39 -39.53
C ILE A 619 21.77 -2.15 -39.08
N GLY A 620 20.84 -1.48 -38.40
CA GLY A 620 19.54 -2.03 -38.05
C GLY A 620 18.47 -1.49 -38.99
N ALA A 621 17.68 -2.34 -39.65
CA ALA A 621 16.58 -1.93 -40.52
C ALA A 621 15.58 -3.07 -40.73
N ASP A 622 14.27 -2.77 -40.72
CA ASP A 622 13.17 -3.66 -41.11
C ASP A 622 13.22 -5.09 -40.51
N GLY A 623 13.53 -5.18 -39.21
CA GLY A 623 13.65 -6.48 -38.52
C GLY A 623 14.94 -7.24 -38.82
N PHE A 624 15.96 -6.58 -39.36
CA PHE A 624 17.29 -7.14 -39.56
C PHE A 624 18.36 -6.30 -38.86
N LEU A 625 19.40 -6.98 -38.38
CA LEU A 625 20.66 -6.38 -37.94
C LEU A 625 21.79 -6.91 -38.84
N PHE A 626 22.54 -5.98 -39.43
CA PHE A 626 23.76 -6.28 -40.17
C PHE A 626 24.95 -5.86 -39.33
N ILE A 627 25.86 -6.79 -39.05
CA ILE A 627 27.16 -6.49 -38.45
C ILE A 627 28.21 -6.60 -39.55
N ILE A 628 28.86 -5.48 -39.86
CA ILE A 628 29.80 -5.34 -40.97
C ILE A 628 31.18 -5.09 -40.39
N SER A 629 32.12 -5.97 -40.70
CA SER A 629 33.56 -5.78 -40.47
C SER A 629 34.27 -5.67 -41.82
N PHE A 630 35.47 -5.13 -41.83
CA PHE A 630 36.22 -4.87 -43.05
C PHE A 630 37.55 -5.62 -43.02
N THR A 631 37.94 -6.18 -44.16
CA THR A 631 39.25 -6.82 -44.36
C THR A 631 39.83 -6.35 -45.68
N ALA A 632 41.16 -6.34 -45.78
CA ALA A 632 41.85 -6.06 -47.03
C ALA A 632 42.78 -7.18 -47.41
N SER A 633 43.04 -7.30 -48.72
CA SER A 633 44.13 -8.11 -49.21
C SER A 633 44.73 -7.50 -50.47
N PRO A 634 46.07 -7.45 -50.57
CA PRO A 634 46.76 -7.02 -51.80
C PRO A 634 46.50 -7.96 -52.98
N LEU A 635 45.97 -9.16 -52.74
CA LEU A 635 45.60 -10.13 -53.79
C LEU A 635 44.21 -9.84 -54.38
N LEU A 636 43.45 -8.91 -53.81
CA LEU A 636 42.14 -8.50 -54.30
C LEU A 636 42.30 -7.30 -55.23
N GLY A 637 42.57 -7.55 -56.51
CA GLY A 637 42.43 -6.51 -57.53
C GLY A 637 40.99 -5.98 -57.56
N ALA A 638 40.80 -4.70 -57.91
CA ALA A 638 39.50 -4.01 -57.97
C ALA A 638 38.43 -4.71 -58.84
N PHE A 639 38.82 -5.72 -59.62
CA PHE A 639 37.98 -6.42 -60.58
C PHE A 639 37.91 -7.95 -60.42
N VAL A 640 38.36 -8.54 -59.31
CA VAL A 640 38.29 -10.01 -59.10
C VAL A 640 37.41 -10.34 -57.88
N PRO A 641 36.45 -11.29 -57.97
CA PRO A 641 35.74 -11.77 -56.79
C PRO A 641 36.74 -12.41 -55.80
N PRO A 642 36.48 -12.35 -54.47
CA PRO A 642 37.41 -12.94 -53.51
C PRO A 642 37.59 -14.43 -53.80
N HIS A 643 38.83 -14.86 -54.08
CA HIS A 643 39.15 -16.26 -54.37
C HIS A 643 38.84 -17.16 -53.16
N SER A 644 38.50 -18.43 -53.42
CA SER A 644 38.18 -19.41 -52.37
C SER A 644 39.26 -19.51 -51.30
N ALA A 645 40.55 -19.48 -51.67
CA ALA A 645 41.66 -19.48 -50.72
C ALA A 645 41.68 -18.25 -49.80
N PHE A 646 41.33 -17.07 -50.31
CA PHE A 646 41.21 -15.86 -49.50
C PHE A 646 39.98 -15.93 -48.59
N ALA A 647 38.85 -16.42 -49.10
CA ALA A 647 37.65 -16.65 -48.31
C ALA A 647 37.91 -17.65 -47.16
N THR A 648 38.68 -18.70 -47.40
CA THR A 648 39.13 -19.64 -46.36
C THR A 648 40.06 -18.98 -45.35
N ALA A 649 41.03 -18.19 -45.79
CA ALA A 649 41.92 -17.46 -44.86
C ALA A 649 41.14 -16.48 -43.97
N VAL A 650 40.17 -15.75 -44.53
CA VAL A 650 39.27 -14.88 -43.76
C VAL A 650 38.41 -15.70 -42.79
N ALA A 651 37.88 -16.86 -43.22
CA ALA A 651 37.10 -17.73 -42.34
C ALA A 651 37.94 -18.27 -41.16
N VAL A 652 39.21 -18.64 -41.40
CA VAL A 652 40.13 -19.10 -40.35
C VAL A 652 40.49 -17.96 -39.41
N ALA A 653 40.84 -16.79 -39.94
CA ALA A 653 41.14 -15.62 -39.12
C ALA A 653 39.93 -15.19 -38.26
N GLU A 654 38.71 -15.26 -38.78
CA GLU A 654 37.48 -14.99 -38.03
C GLU A 654 37.18 -16.08 -36.99
N ASP A 655 37.50 -17.35 -37.26
CA ASP A 655 37.34 -18.45 -36.32
C ASP A 655 38.38 -18.38 -35.19
N GLU A 656 39.62 -17.98 -35.49
CA GLU A 656 40.65 -17.67 -34.49
C GLU A 656 40.26 -16.47 -33.64
N ARG A 657 39.79 -15.36 -34.25
CA ARG A 657 39.32 -14.18 -33.52
C ARG A 657 38.14 -14.51 -32.61
N ARG A 658 37.22 -15.38 -33.05
CA ARG A 658 36.12 -15.90 -32.21
C ARG A 658 36.60 -16.82 -31.11
N ARG A 659 37.59 -17.66 -31.36
CA ARG A 659 38.18 -18.51 -30.33
C ARG A 659 38.87 -17.67 -29.28
N GLU A 660 39.59 -16.62 -29.66
CA GLU A 660 40.19 -15.65 -28.73
C GLU A 660 39.09 -14.92 -27.94
N GLU A 661 38.07 -14.39 -28.62
CA GLU A 661 36.91 -13.75 -27.96
C GLU A 661 36.13 -14.72 -27.03
N ALA A 662 36.11 -16.03 -27.31
CA ALA A 662 35.46 -17.04 -26.47
C ALA A 662 36.37 -17.59 -25.34
N TYR A 663 37.67 -17.71 -25.57
CA TYR A 663 38.65 -18.13 -24.56
C TYR A 663 38.74 -17.09 -23.44
N ASP A 664 38.59 -15.81 -23.79
CA ASP A 664 38.52 -14.70 -22.84
C ASP A 664 37.19 -14.67 -22.05
N MET A 665 36.16 -15.44 -22.45
CA MET A 665 34.90 -15.57 -21.70
C MET A 665 34.80 -16.80 -20.79
N ASP A 666 35.64 -17.83 -20.98
CA ASP A 666 35.58 -19.11 -20.24
C ASP A 666 36.49 -19.13 -18.98
N TRP A 667 37.23 -18.05 -18.69
CA TRP A 667 38.15 -17.94 -17.54
C TRP A 667 37.57 -17.21 -16.30
N ASP A 668 36.32 -16.76 -16.34
CA ASP A 668 35.58 -16.13 -15.23
C ASP A 668 34.34 -16.95 -14.81
#